data_AF-A0A261A8U8-F1
#
_entry.id   AF-A0A261A8U8-F1
#
_cell.length_a   1.000
_cell.length_b   1.000
_cell.length_c   1.000
_cell.angle_alpha   90.00
_cell.angle_beta   90.00
_cell.angle_gamma   90.00
#
_symmetry.space_group_name_H-M   'P 1'
#
loop_
_entity.id
_entity.type
_entity.pdbx_description
1 polymer ?
#
loop_
_entity_poly.entity_id
_entity_poly.type
_entity_poly.pdbx_seq_one_letter_code
_entity_poly.pdbx_strand_id
1 'polypeptide(L)'
;MLIRWRTGLHHQFRRLGTALQWPLKETRISENTKLLETHWSDKLIKEFENGKLVRTSGQTDTQTDRIFQNPSKNSKKYILSMFPYPSGRLHIGHMRVYTISDATARYYRLNGYEVIHPIGWDSFGLPAENAARDKGVDPREWTVKNIETMKEQLVKTKILFDWEREISTCEPEFFRWTQWIFCKLFEHGLVKRTTAEVNWDPVDQTVLAAEQIDNEGRNKLPFEVLNGVTGRQIPAIVVDDSYHPELESFQNSRVGNFLTDKELAEKFGIQEPKHKRNLTKNDIQEMAAFGGYGGYETSRTLTDWVVSRQRGWGTPIPMIQTVDGKRVATRLDRLPVLGTDRGQKNPNELASKTSLEKMPVDVYVGGIEHAAVHMFFARFISYFLKDIRTAEPFTDLIPQGIVRGKTFIEKSTGKYVSPEDVTTNSEGRVHLKTDASVEIDTVYEKMSKSKNNGVDLAAMLDSEGVDMTRLRLLEAAAPRAPINWGETDLKGIKSRGSSKIVDLDPKIEESTRETYNFFVRNVGMCLEILHLHNTALMRLQGFTNALKKIDPIYLANSPEGQRAVKSLVIMLQVFCPHVAAEMWSALYPSESLISAQPWPLVDSDAQIEFLLMIDSVSGGRPSVDRRIIEEMGGDELWRRAEHTEHSEILRIMKEEGMVLRDHRVTKRRGFHVTLSCGVEGDKEENRKKIGKILDRIQAERRKLDKKKGGKKQKKEKAK
;
A
#
# COMPACT_ATOMS: atom_id res chain seq x y z
N MET A 1 -21.76 -27.64 -7.10
CA MET A 1 -22.83 -26.85 -6.45
C MET A 1 -23.43 -25.76 -7.37
N LEU A 2 -22.69 -25.24 -8.37
CA LEU A 2 -23.07 -24.09 -9.20
C LEU A 2 -23.86 -24.41 -10.50
N ILE A 3 -23.83 -25.63 -11.02
CA ILE A 3 -24.58 -26.01 -12.25
C ILE A 3 -26.11 -25.95 -12.11
N ARG A 4 -26.66 -25.90 -10.88
CA ARG A 4 -28.10 -25.98 -10.67
C ARG A 4 -28.85 -24.64 -10.86
N TRP A 5 -28.18 -23.50 -11.04
CA TRP A 5 -28.74 -22.13 -10.95
C TRP A 5 -29.78 -21.71 -12.02
N ARG A 6 -30.13 -22.60 -12.97
CA ARG A 6 -31.04 -22.32 -14.10
C ARG A 6 -32.54 -22.38 -13.80
N THR A 7 -32.97 -22.52 -12.55
CA THR A 7 -34.41 -22.53 -12.18
C THR A 7 -34.84 -21.18 -11.60
N GLY A 8 -36.09 -20.78 -11.86
CA GLY A 8 -36.60 -19.39 -11.75
C GLY A 8 -36.23 -18.59 -10.49
N LEU A 9 -36.37 -17.26 -10.59
CA LEU A 9 -35.86 -16.23 -9.67
C LEU A 9 -35.97 -16.60 -8.16
N HIS A 10 -37.11 -17.15 -7.72
CA HIS A 10 -37.33 -17.60 -6.34
C HIS A 10 -36.35 -18.68 -5.84
N HIS A 11 -35.92 -19.61 -6.71
CA HIS A 11 -34.91 -20.62 -6.38
C HIS A 11 -33.50 -20.05 -6.34
N GLN A 12 -33.23 -18.96 -7.07
CA GLN A 12 -31.92 -18.29 -7.08
C GLN A 12 -31.70 -17.48 -5.80
N PHE A 13 -32.71 -16.74 -5.31
CA PHE A 13 -32.62 -16.02 -4.03
C PHE A 13 -32.49 -16.95 -2.81
N ARG A 14 -33.23 -18.07 -2.78
CA ARG A 14 -33.08 -19.08 -1.72
C ARG A 14 -31.69 -19.72 -1.73
N ARG A 15 -31.08 -19.85 -2.91
CA ARG A 15 -29.71 -20.36 -3.06
C ARG A 15 -28.66 -19.31 -2.82
N LEU A 16 -28.93 -18.01 -2.92
CA LEU A 16 -28.00 -16.97 -2.48
C LEU A 16 -27.61 -17.21 -1.01
N GLY A 17 -28.57 -17.57 -0.14
CA GLY A 17 -28.31 -17.92 1.25
C GLY A 17 -27.53 -19.24 1.48
N THR A 18 -27.50 -20.15 0.49
CA THR A 18 -26.78 -21.44 0.53
C THR A 18 -25.45 -21.39 -0.24
N ALA A 19 -25.34 -20.54 -1.26
CA ALA A 19 -24.17 -20.31 -2.10
C ALA A 19 -23.24 -19.25 -1.50
N LEU A 20 -23.79 -18.32 -0.70
CA LEU A 20 -23.03 -17.47 0.22
C LEU A 20 -22.77 -18.18 1.55
N GLN A 21 -22.58 -19.52 1.55
CA GLN A 21 -21.94 -20.19 2.68
C GLN A 21 -20.47 -19.79 2.69
N TRP A 22 -20.22 -18.65 3.34
CA TRP A 22 -18.89 -18.17 3.65
C TRP A 22 -18.44 -18.70 5.01
N PRO A 23 -17.19 -19.17 5.15
CA PRO A 23 -16.27 -19.58 4.10
C PRO A 23 -16.68 -20.90 3.41
N LEU A 24 -16.22 -21.07 2.17
CA LEU A 24 -16.28 -22.35 1.45
C LEU A 24 -15.49 -23.38 2.26
N LYS A 25 -16.15 -24.47 2.67
CA LYS A 25 -15.58 -25.49 3.57
C LYS A 25 -14.58 -26.44 2.90
N GLU A 26 -14.56 -26.48 1.57
CA GLU A 26 -13.66 -27.34 0.80
C GLU A 26 -12.48 -26.50 0.31
N THR A 27 -11.27 -26.94 0.66
CA THR A 27 -10.01 -26.35 0.18
C THR A 27 -9.74 -26.67 -1.29
N ARG A 28 -10.44 -27.66 -1.87
CA ARG A 28 -10.35 -28.01 -3.29
C ARG A 28 -11.59 -27.55 -4.03
N ILE A 29 -11.39 -26.74 -5.07
CA ILE A 29 -12.47 -26.36 -5.97
C ILE A 29 -12.84 -27.52 -6.90
N SER A 30 -14.14 -27.73 -7.10
CA SER A 30 -14.63 -28.74 -8.06
C SER A 30 -14.24 -28.37 -9.50
N GLU A 31 -14.09 -29.35 -10.39
CA GLU A 31 -13.82 -29.10 -11.83
C GLU A 31 -14.87 -28.18 -12.46
N ASN A 32 -16.13 -28.30 -12.05
CA ASN A 32 -17.20 -27.41 -12.50
C ASN A 32 -16.97 -25.95 -12.09
N THR A 33 -16.39 -25.72 -10.91
CA THR A 33 -16.02 -24.38 -10.44
C THR A 33 -14.85 -23.83 -11.28
N LYS A 34 -13.87 -24.67 -11.61
CA LYS A 34 -12.77 -24.28 -12.53
C LYS A 34 -13.28 -23.89 -13.91
N LEU A 35 -14.19 -24.68 -14.48
CA LEU A 35 -14.80 -24.38 -15.78
C LEU A 35 -15.56 -23.05 -15.78
N LEU A 36 -16.28 -22.74 -14.70
CA LEU A 36 -16.96 -21.46 -14.52
C LEU A 36 -15.98 -20.30 -14.40
N GLU A 37 -14.93 -20.48 -13.59
CA GLU A 37 -13.88 -19.48 -13.44
C GLU A 37 -13.21 -19.17 -14.78
N THR A 38 -12.84 -20.20 -15.56
CA THR A 38 -12.31 -20.05 -16.92
C THR A 38 -13.30 -19.34 -17.84
N HIS A 39 -14.58 -19.77 -17.86
CA HIS A 39 -15.60 -19.15 -18.70
C HIS A 39 -15.76 -17.65 -18.46
N TRP A 40 -15.89 -17.24 -17.19
CA TRP A 40 -16.05 -15.84 -16.83
C TRP A 40 -14.76 -15.05 -16.98
N SER A 41 -13.62 -15.66 -16.69
CA SER A 41 -12.30 -15.07 -16.92
C SER A 41 -12.13 -14.64 -18.37
N ASP A 42 -12.32 -15.57 -19.30
CA ASP A 42 -12.07 -15.34 -20.72
C ASP A 42 -13.03 -14.26 -21.26
N LYS A 43 -14.28 -14.28 -20.78
CA LYS A 43 -15.27 -13.25 -21.13
C LYS A 43 -14.88 -11.87 -20.58
N LEU A 44 -14.48 -11.78 -19.32
CA LEU A 44 -14.08 -10.52 -18.68
C LEU A 44 -12.81 -9.94 -19.32
N ILE A 45 -11.80 -10.78 -19.57
CA ILE A 45 -10.54 -10.38 -20.21
C ILE A 45 -10.79 -9.91 -21.63
N LYS A 46 -11.55 -10.67 -22.43
CA LYS A 46 -11.87 -10.28 -23.80
C LYS A 46 -12.62 -8.94 -23.85
N GLU A 47 -13.52 -8.67 -22.92
CA GLU A 47 -14.23 -7.39 -22.85
C GLU A 47 -13.33 -6.24 -22.36
N PHE A 48 -12.37 -6.54 -21.48
CA PHE A 48 -11.32 -5.60 -21.08
C PHE A 48 -10.46 -5.19 -22.27
N GLU A 49 -9.90 -6.17 -22.98
CA GLU A 49 -9.01 -5.96 -24.13
C GLU A 49 -9.72 -5.27 -25.31
N ASN A 50 -11.00 -5.55 -25.53
CA ASN A 50 -11.80 -4.88 -26.56
C ASN A 50 -12.19 -3.44 -26.18
N GLY A 51 -11.73 -2.92 -25.04
CA GLY A 51 -12.06 -1.58 -24.55
C GLY A 51 -13.54 -1.39 -24.19
N LYS A 52 -14.32 -2.47 -24.12
CA LYS A 52 -15.75 -2.44 -23.79
C LYS A 52 -16.00 -2.26 -22.29
N LEU A 53 -15.04 -2.63 -21.44
CA LEU A 53 -15.04 -2.24 -20.02
C LEU A 53 -14.81 -0.73 -19.81
N VAL A 54 -14.37 0.00 -20.85
CA VAL A 54 -14.11 1.45 -20.83
C VAL A 54 -15.21 2.22 -21.58
N ARG A 55 -16.25 1.56 -22.11
CA ARG A 55 -17.26 2.22 -22.96
C ARG A 55 -18.68 1.68 -22.75
N THR A 56 -19.37 2.19 -21.74
CA THR A 56 -20.84 2.33 -21.75
C THR A 56 -21.23 3.80 -21.65
N SER A 57 -20.75 4.58 -22.63
CA SER A 57 -21.45 5.79 -23.05
C SER A 57 -22.61 5.40 -23.96
N GLY A 58 -23.76 5.04 -23.38
CA GLY A 58 -25.00 4.90 -24.14
C GLY A 58 -25.99 3.91 -23.54
N GLN A 59 -27.23 4.38 -23.35
CA GLN A 59 -28.41 3.75 -22.74
C GLN A 59 -28.48 3.98 -21.21
N THR A 60 -29.40 4.76 -20.63
CA THR A 60 -30.62 5.44 -21.10
C THR A 60 -30.81 6.73 -20.28
N ASP A 61 -31.21 7.81 -20.95
CA ASP A 61 -31.48 9.15 -20.41
C ASP A 61 -32.75 9.09 -19.55
N THR A 62 -32.61 8.91 -18.23
CA THR A 62 -33.69 9.26 -17.28
C THR A 62 -33.30 10.53 -16.54
N GLN A 63 -34.27 11.42 -16.33
CA GLN A 63 -34.08 12.72 -15.68
C GLN A 63 -33.47 12.61 -14.26
N THR A 64 -33.56 11.42 -13.65
CA THR A 64 -32.91 11.01 -12.40
C THR A 64 -31.38 10.86 -12.48
N ASP A 65 -30.80 10.53 -13.64
CA ASP A 65 -29.34 10.28 -13.80
C ASP A 65 -28.49 11.55 -13.85
N ARG A 66 -29.11 12.74 -13.91
CA ARG A 66 -28.41 14.03 -13.96
C ARG A 66 -28.06 14.59 -12.57
N ILE A 67 -28.74 14.13 -11.52
CA ILE A 67 -28.60 14.68 -10.16
C ILE A 67 -27.49 13.95 -9.35
N PHE A 68 -27.17 12.72 -9.73
CA PHE A 68 -26.26 11.84 -8.96
C PHE A 68 -24.85 11.67 -9.54
N GLN A 69 -24.47 12.47 -10.54
CA GLN A 69 -23.13 12.37 -11.12
C GLN A 69 -22.08 12.92 -10.15
N ASN A 70 -21.11 12.09 -9.79
CA ASN A 70 -19.82 12.53 -9.31
C ASN A 70 -19.23 13.45 -10.43
N PRO A 71 -18.74 14.66 -10.14
CA PRO A 71 -18.45 15.68 -11.15
C PRO A 71 -17.26 15.39 -12.09
N SER A 72 -16.87 14.13 -12.29
CA SER A 72 -15.92 13.78 -13.33
C SER A 72 -16.16 12.37 -13.90
N LYS A 73 -17.30 12.17 -14.54
CA LYS A 73 -17.35 11.15 -15.61
C LYS A 73 -16.20 11.47 -16.57
N ASN A 74 -15.23 10.55 -16.69
CA ASN A 74 -13.96 10.67 -17.42
C ASN A 74 -12.74 11.23 -16.65
N SER A 75 -12.74 11.32 -15.32
CA SER A 75 -11.46 11.52 -14.62
C SER A 75 -10.63 10.24 -14.63
N LYS A 76 -9.31 10.43 -14.71
CA LYS A 76 -8.33 9.36 -14.72
C LYS A 76 -8.02 8.88 -13.29
N LYS A 77 -7.72 7.59 -13.14
CA LYS A 77 -7.11 7.02 -11.93
C LYS A 77 -5.90 6.17 -12.29
N TYR A 78 -4.74 6.50 -11.75
CA TYR A 78 -3.52 5.73 -11.91
C TYR A 78 -3.29 4.82 -10.69
N ILE A 79 -3.52 3.53 -10.87
CA ILE A 79 -3.26 2.53 -9.84
C ILE A 79 -1.99 1.78 -10.24
N LEU A 80 -0.92 1.90 -9.45
CA LEU A 80 0.36 1.28 -9.75
C LEU A 80 0.73 0.29 -8.64
N SER A 81 1.12 -0.91 -9.04
CA SER A 81 1.73 -1.88 -8.14
C SER A 81 3.23 -1.93 -8.38
N MET A 82 4.00 -2.20 -7.32
CA MET A 82 5.43 -2.44 -7.46
C MET A 82 5.65 -3.68 -8.32
N PHE A 83 6.23 -3.48 -9.51
CA PHE A 83 6.55 -4.55 -10.44
C PHE A 83 7.63 -5.51 -9.91
N PRO A 84 7.66 -6.78 -10.33
CA PRO A 84 8.53 -7.77 -9.72
C PRO A 84 9.92 -7.83 -10.37
N TYR A 85 10.90 -8.33 -9.62
CA TYR A 85 12.18 -8.78 -10.16
C TYR A 85 12.02 -10.15 -10.86
N PRO A 86 12.44 -10.31 -12.13
CA PRO A 86 12.38 -11.57 -12.86
C PRO A 86 13.52 -12.53 -12.48
N SER A 87 13.66 -12.79 -11.18
CA SER A 87 14.67 -13.68 -10.61
C SER A 87 14.22 -15.16 -10.59
N GLY A 88 13.04 -15.48 -11.16
CA GLY A 88 12.41 -16.83 -11.13
C GLY A 88 10.90 -16.74 -10.88
N ARG A 89 10.28 -17.77 -10.30
CA ARG A 89 8.81 -17.88 -10.19
C ARG A 89 8.16 -16.91 -9.18
N LEU A 90 6.92 -16.54 -9.45
CA LEU A 90 6.03 -15.82 -8.52
C LEU A 90 5.59 -16.72 -7.36
N HIS A 91 5.35 -16.08 -6.22
CA HIS A 91 4.83 -16.69 -5.00
C HIS A 91 3.65 -15.87 -4.46
N ILE A 92 2.94 -16.41 -3.48
CA ILE A 92 1.71 -15.79 -2.94
C ILE A 92 1.90 -14.36 -2.40
N GLY A 93 3.09 -14.03 -1.86
CA GLY A 93 3.45 -12.66 -1.50
C GLY A 93 3.30 -11.63 -2.63
N HIS A 94 3.65 -12.00 -3.87
CA HIS A 94 3.43 -11.15 -5.06
C HIS A 94 1.94 -11.01 -5.37
N MET A 95 1.20 -12.12 -5.33
CA MET A 95 -0.24 -12.13 -5.57
C MET A 95 -0.99 -11.21 -4.60
N ARG A 96 -0.54 -11.07 -3.34
CA ARG A 96 -1.14 -10.13 -2.39
C ARG A 96 -1.11 -8.69 -2.90
N VAL A 97 0.06 -8.23 -3.36
CA VAL A 97 0.26 -6.86 -3.88
C VAL A 97 -0.66 -6.62 -5.08
N TYR A 98 -0.64 -7.54 -6.05
CA TYR A 98 -1.42 -7.41 -7.27
C TYR A 98 -2.93 -7.57 -7.06
N THR A 99 -3.36 -8.37 -6.08
CA THR A 99 -4.77 -8.49 -5.70
C THR A 99 -5.29 -7.19 -5.10
N ILE A 100 -4.49 -6.52 -4.25
CA ILE A 100 -4.86 -5.23 -3.64
C ILE A 100 -4.95 -4.13 -4.72
N SER A 101 -4.00 -4.09 -5.66
CA SER A 101 -4.03 -3.12 -6.76
C SER A 101 -5.21 -3.38 -7.71
N ASP A 102 -5.47 -4.64 -8.07
CA ASP A 102 -6.60 -5.02 -8.92
C ASP A 102 -7.96 -4.73 -8.27
N ALA A 103 -8.13 -5.03 -6.98
CA ALA A 103 -9.36 -4.68 -6.25
C ALA A 103 -9.60 -3.16 -6.25
N THR A 104 -8.55 -2.38 -6.01
CA THR A 104 -8.60 -0.91 -6.08
C THR A 104 -8.93 -0.43 -7.50
N ALA A 105 -8.29 -1.00 -8.52
CA ALA A 105 -8.53 -0.67 -9.92
C ALA A 105 -9.97 -0.99 -10.35
N ARG A 106 -10.50 -2.16 -9.98
CA ARG A 106 -11.91 -2.53 -10.23
C ARG A 106 -12.88 -1.56 -9.56
N TYR A 107 -12.64 -1.21 -8.30
CA TYR A 107 -13.48 -0.23 -7.60
C TYR A 107 -13.57 1.09 -8.35
N TYR A 108 -12.43 1.66 -8.77
CA TYR A 108 -12.44 2.92 -9.52
C TYR A 108 -13.06 2.78 -10.92
N ARG A 109 -12.87 1.66 -11.63
CA ARG A 109 -13.56 1.41 -12.91
C ARG A 109 -15.08 1.41 -12.74
N LEU A 110 -15.59 0.75 -11.70
CA LEU A 110 -17.04 0.73 -11.39
C LEU A 110 -17.58 2.13 -11.02
N ASN A 111 -16.74 3.02 -10.49
CA ASN A 111 -17.11 4.40 -10.23
C ASN A 111 -16.99 5.32 -11.47
N GLY A 112 -16.70 4.75 -12.66
CA GLY A 112 -16.68 5.47 -13.93
C GLY A 112 -15.36 6.19 -14.24
N TYR A 113 -14.27 5.86 -13.55
CA TYR A 113 -12.94 6.42 -13.82
C TYR A 113 -12.24 5.70 -14.98
N GLU A 114 -11.45 6.44 -15.77
CA GLU A 114 -10.48 5.84 -16.70
C GLU A 114 -9.28 5.33 -15.89
N VAL A 115 -9.23 4.02 -15.64
CA VAL A 115 -8.19 3.42 -14.80
C VAL A 115 -7.00 2.96 -15.63
N ILE A 116 -5.82 3.46 -15.27
CA ILE A 116 -4.53 2.96 -15.74
C ILE A 116 -3.97 2.01 -14.67
N HIS A 117 -3.76 0.75 -15.03
CA HIS A 117 -3.25 -0.30 -14.15
C HIS A 117 -2.16 -1.12 -14.88
N PRO A 118 -0.95 -0.59 -15.01
CA PRO A 118 0.12 -1.21 -15.77
C PRO A 118 0.89 -2.22 -14.93
N ILE A 119 1.74 -2.98 -15.61
CA ILE A 119 2.73 -3.87 -15.02
C ILE A 119 4.03 -3.79 -15.83
N GLY A 120 5.13 -4.30 -15.28
CA GLY A 120 6.40 -4.41 -15.99
C GLY A 120 7.35 -5.34 -15.24
N TRP A 121 8.64 -5.20 -15.51
CA TRP A 121 9.68 -6.08 -14.97
C TRP A 121 10.91 -5.28 -14.56
N ASP A 122 11.34 -5.43 -13.30
CA ASP A 122 12.59 -4.86 -12.82
C ASP A 122 13.75 -5.81 -13.11
N SER A 123 14.25 -5.77 -14.34
CA SER A 123 15.01 -6.83 -15.00
C SER A 123 16.53 -6.64 -15.05
N PHE A 124 17.05 -5.51 -14.56
CA PHE A 124 18.48 -5.31 -14.30
C PHE A 124 18.87 -5.56 -12.83
N GLY A 125 20.17 -5.73 -12.57
CA GLY A 125 20.73 -5.75 -11.21
C GLY A 125 20.95 -7.15 -10.61
N LEU A 126 21.40 -7.14 -9.34
CA LEU A 126 21.90 -8.33 -8.61
C LEU A 126 20.96 -9.54 -8.63
N PRO A 127 19.64 -9.39 -8.41
CA PRO A 127 18.77 -10.57 -8.28
C PRO A 127 18.70 -11.42 -9.56
N ALA A 128 18.76 -10.79 -10.74
CA ALA A 128 18.71 -11.51 -12.02
C ALA A 128 20.08 -12.12 -12.36
N GLU A 129 21.17 -11.36 -12.15
CA GLU A 129 22.53 -11.79 -12.47
C GLU A 129 23.01 -12.92 -11.56
N ASN A 130 22.79 -12.83 -10.25
CA ASN A 130 23.19 -13.88 -9.30
C ASN A 130 22.45 -15.20 -9.61
N ALA A 131 21.15 -15.12 -9.90
CA ALA A 131 20.36 -16.30 -10.23
C ALA A 131 20.79 -16.95 -11.56
N ALA A 132 21.20 -16.16 -12.55
CA ALA A 132 21.74 -16.67 -13.81
C ALA A 132 23.12 -17.32 -13.62
N ARG A 133 24.00 -16.67 -12.84
CA ARG A 133 25.34 -17.18 -12.49
C ARG A 133 25.28 -18.52 -11.77
N ASP A 134 24.40 -18.66 -10.78
CA ASP A 134 24.21 -19.92 -10.04
C ASP A 134 23.76 -21.09 -10.92
N LYS A 135 23.17 -20.78 -12.08
CA LYS A 135 22.71 -21.76 -13.07
C LYS A 135 23.64 -21.89 -14.28
N GLY A 136 24.71 -21.11 -14.34
CA GLY A 136 25.67 -21.13 -15.46
C GLY A 136 25.06 -20.69 -16.79
N VAL A 137 24.06 -19.80 -16.76
CA VAL A 137 23.36 -19.31 -17.97
C VAL A 137 23.57 -17.81 -18.16
N ASP A 138 23.38 -17.34 -19.38
CA ASP A 138 23.44 -15.91 -19.68
C ASP A 138 22.35 -15.13 -18.92
N PRO A 139 22.67 -14.00 -18.27
CA PRO A 139 21.70 -13.19 -17.53
C PRO A 139 20.53 -12.67 -18.36
N ARG A 140 20.72 -12.36 -19.65
CA ARG A 140 19.62 -11.93 -20.54
C ARG A 140 18.69 -13.10 -20.83
N GLU A 141 19.24 -14.24 -21.24
CA GLU A 141 18.44 -15.45 -21.50
C GLU A 141 17.63 -15.87 -20.27
N TRP A 142 18.26 -15.85 -19.10
CA TRP A 142 17.60 -16.13 -17.82
C TRP A 142 16.48 -15.14 -17.52
N THR A 143 16.75 -13.85 -17.69
CA THR A 143 15.79 -12.76 -17.43
C THR A 143 14.58 -12.86 -18.34
N VAL A 144 14.78 -13.00 -19.66
CA VAL A 144 13.70 -13.11 -20.65
C VAL A 144 12.83 -14.33 -20.37
N LYS A 145 13.46 -15.49 -20.12
CA LYS A 145 12.74 -16.73 -19.77
C LYS A 145 11.91 -16.59 -18.48
N ASN A 146 12.44 -15.90 -17.48
CA ASN A 146 11.70 -15.65 -16.24
C ASN A 146 10.56 -14.66 -16.43
N ILE A 147 10.75 -13.61 -17.25
CA ILE A 147 9.68 -12.68 -17.63
C ILE A 147 8.54 -13.46 -18.28
N GLU A 148 8.82 -14.32 -19.28
CA GLU A 148 7.81 -15.16 -19.93
C GLU A 148 7.07 -16.05 -18.92
N THR A 149 7.82 -16.76 -18.08
CA THR A 149 7.24 -17.64 -17.06
C THR A 149 6.37 -16.88 -16.06
N MET A 150 6.84 -15.74 -15.56
CA MET A 150 6.10 -14.94 -14.60
C MET A 150 4.89 -14.25 -15.24
N LYS A 151 4.99 -13.86 -16.51
CA LYS A 151 3.88 -13.32 -17.28
C LYS A 151 2.78 -14.36 -17.42
N GLU A 152 3.10 -15.60 -17.77
CA GLU A 152 2.14 -16.70 -17.78
C GLU A 152 1.49 -16.91 -16.41
N GLN A 153 2.27 -16.84 -15.32
CA GLN A 153 1.73 -16.92 -13.96
C GLN A 153 0.80 -15.74 -13.64
N LEU A 154 1.13 -14.50 -14.02
CA LEU A 154 0.27 -13.33 -13.85
C LEU A 154 -1.02 -13.45 -14.66
N VAL A 155 -0.94 -13.93 -15.91
CA VAL A 155 -2.14 -14.18 -16.73
C VAL A 155 -3.06 -15.20 -16.06
N LYS A 156 -2.52 -16.23 -15.41
CA LYS A 156 -3.31 -17.21 -14.63
C LYS A 156 -4.01 -16.60 -13.42
N THR A 157 -3.52 -15.48 -12.87
CA THR A 157 -4.19 -14.77 -11.76
C THR A 157 -5.49 -14.08 -12.17
N LYS A 158 -5.72 -13.90 -13.48
CA LYS A 158 -6.89 -13.20 -14.06
C LYS A 158 -7.04 -11.75 -13.56
N ILE A 159 -5.95 -11.16 -13.08
CA ILE A 159 -5.85 -9.74 -12.77
C ILE A 159 -5.81 -8.94 -14.08
N LEU A 160 -6.53 -7.81 -14.13
CA LEU A 160 -6.63 -6.99 -15.32
C LEU A 160 -5.53 -5.94 -15.34
N PHE A 161 -4.42 -6.26 -16.02
CA PHE A 161 -3.34 -5.32 -16.31
C PHE A 161 -3.42 -4.78 -17.73
N ASP A 162 -2.98 -3.54 -17.89
CA ASP A 162 -2.79 -2.85 -19.17
C ASP A 162 -1.51 -3.40 -19.86
N TRP A 163 -1.57 -4.61 -20.41
CA TRP A 163 -0.41 -5.30 -21.01
C TRP A 163 0.18 -4.54 -22.20
N GLU A 164 -0.58 -3.65 -22.85
CA GLU A 164 -0.06 -2.77 -23.89
C GLU A 164 0.94 -1.71 -23.36
N ARG A 165 1.05 -1.58 -22.02
CA ARG A 165 1.98 -0.70 -21.30
C ARG A 165 3.11 -1.47 -20.62
N GLU A 166 3.28 -2.76 -20.93
CA GLU A 166 4.32 -3.59 -20.37
C GLU A 166 5.72 -3.02 -20.69
N ILE A 167 6.57 -2.96 -19.66
CA ILE A 167 7.96 -2.51 -19.78
C ILE A 167 8.91 -3.50 -19.11
N SER A 168 10.16 -3.52 -19.56
CA SER A 168 11.25 -4.26 -18.92
C SER A 168 12.46 -3.33 -18.81
N THR A 169 13.01 -3.16 -17.60
CA THR A 169 14.07 -2.17 -17.35
C THR A 169 15.39 -2.49 -18.05
N CYS A 170 15.60 -3.74 -18.47
CA CYS A 170 16.76 -4.18 -19.24
C CYS A 170 16.68 -3.91 -20.74
N GLU A 171 15.55 -3.42 -21.25
CA GLU A 171 15.41 -3.15 -22.69
C GLU A 171 16.00 -1.79 -23.09
N PRO A 172 16.70 -1.70 -24.25
CA PRO A 172 17.31 -0.45 -24.73
C PRO A 172 16.35 0.73 -24.82
N GLU A 173 15.10 0.48 -25.21
CA GLU A 173 14.04 1.48 -25.31
C GLU A 173 13.70 2.10 -23.95
N PHE A 174 13.92 1.36 -22.86
CA PHE A 174 13.75 1.84 -21.48
C PHE A 174 15.03 2.52 -20.97
N PHE A 175 16.16 1.80 -20.89
CA PHE A 175 17.33 2.32 -20.17
C PHE A 175 18.06 3.47 -20.89
N ARG A 176 17.79 3.69 -22.19
CA ARG A 176 18.11 4.94 -22.90
C ARG A 176 17.75 6.17 -22.08
N TRP A 177 16.57 6.13 -21.46
CA TRP A 177 16.03 7.25 -20.69
C TRP A 177 16.68 7.38 -19.33
N THR A 178 17.03 6.26 -18.70
CA THR A 178 17.89 6.25 -17.51
C THR A 178 19.23 6.93 -17.80
N GLN A 179 19.86 6.62 -18.94
CA GLN A 179 21.09 7.27 -19.39
C GLN A 179 20.90 8.77 -19.69
N TRP A 180 19.79 9.14 -20.32
CA TRP A 180 19.44 10.53 -20.57
C TRP A 180 19.33 11.32 -19.26
N ILE A 181 18.61 10.76 -18.26
CA ILE A 181 18.47 11.37 -16.93
C ILE A 181 19.85 11.54 -16.28
N PHE A 182 20.71 10.53 -16.36
CA PHE A 182 22.08 10.60 -15.85
C PHE A 182 22.88 11.75 -16.48
N CYS A 183 22.85 11.87 -17.83
CA CYS A 183 23.52 12.97 -18.52
C CYS A 183 23.00 14.33 -18.06
N LYS A 184 21.68 14.47 -17.85
CA LYS A 184 21.08 15.71 -17.34
C LYS A 184 21.47 16.03 -15.91
N LEU A 185 21.52 15.04 -15.03
CA LEU A 185 22.03 15.24 -13.66
C LEU A 185 23.50 15.69 -13.69
N PHE A 186 24.33 15.11 -14.57
CA PHE A 186 25.73 15.51 -14.74
C PHE A 186 25.88 16.95 -15.27
N GLU A 187 25.10 17.33 -16.29
CA GLU A 187 25.07 18.71 -16.82
C GLU A 187 24.72 19.75 -15.74
N HIS A 188 23.91 19.37 -14.74
CA HIS A 188 23.53 20.24 -13.62
C HIS A 188 24.47 20.14 -12.40
N GLY A 189 25.59 19.43 -12.51
CA GLY A 189 26.56 19.28 -11.40
C GLY A 189 26.09 18.37 -10.26
N LEU A 190 25.03 17.58 -10.47
CA LEU A 190 24.45 16.66 -9.47
C LEU A 190 25.08 15.26 -9.53
N VAL A 191 26.02 15.03 -10.44
CA VAL A 191 26.81 13.80 -10.53
C VAL A 191 28.28 14.15 -10.38
N LYS A 192 28.92 13.57 -9.38
CA LYS A 192 30.37 13.65 -9.16
C LYS A 192 30.95 12.25 -9.04
N ARG A 193 32.20 12.07 -9.47
CA ARG A 193 33.00 10.88 -9.14
C ARG A 193 33.92 11.24 -8.00
N THR A 194 33.77 10.55 -6.89
CA THR A 194 34.65 10.66 -5.72
C THR A 194 35.18 9.28 -5.36
N THR A 195 36.30 9.25 -4.65
CA THR A 195 36.65 8.07 -3.84
C THR A 195 35.81 8.14 -2.58
N ALA A 196 35.15 7.05 -2.22
CA ALA A 196 34.40 6.92 -0.98
C ALA A 196 34.70 5.53 -0.42
N GLU A 197 34.71 5.40 0.90
CA GLU A 197 34.62 4.09 1.53
C GLU A 197 33.25 3.52 1.18
N VAL A 198 33.28 2.35 0.57
CA VAL A 198 32.09 1.66 0.08
C VAL A 198 32.05 0.30 0.73
N ASN A 199 30.87 -0.06 1.19
CA ASN A 199 30.56 -1.40 1.64
C ASN A 199 30.87 -2.36 0.50
N TRP A 200 31.80 -3.31 0.71
CA TRP A 200 32.22 -4.25 -0.33
C TRP A 200 31.78 -5.66 0.06
N ASP A 201 30.97 -6.28 -0.80
CA ASP A 201 30.65 -7.69 -0.65
C ASP A 201 31.78 -8.53 -1.28
N PRO A 202 32.57 -9.28 -0.49
CA PRO A 202 33.64 -10.12 -1.03
C PRO A 202 33.13 -11.35 -1.78
N VAL A 203 31.89 -11.76 -1.57
CA VAL A 203 31.23 -12.89 -2.25
C VAL A 203 30.69 -12.42 -3.61
N ASP A 204 29.96 -11.31 -3.62
CA ASP A 204 29.35 -10.76 -4.84
C ASP A 204 30.26 -9.82 -5.63
N GLN A 205 31.46 -9.53 -5.11
CA GLN A 205 32.48 -8.66 -5.70
C GLN A 205 31.91 -7.31 -6.17
N THR A 206 31.09 -6.68 -5.32
CA THR A 206 30.39 -5.44 -5.66
C THR A 206 30.31 -4.51 -4.46
N VAL A 207 30.16 -3.22 -4.77
CA VAL A 207 29.79 -2.22 -3.78
C VAL A 207 28.31 -2.35 -3.38
N LEU A 208 28.02 -2.27 -2.08
CA LEU A 208 26.70 -2.27 -1.46
C LEU A 208 26.37 -0.86 -0.93
N ALA A 209 25.09 -0.60 -0.66
CA ALA A 209 24.67 0.64 0.00
C ALA A 209 24.83 0.54 1.53
N ALA A 210 24.77 1.67 2.23
CA ALA A 210 24.98 1.77 3.69
C ALA A 210 23.99 0.90 4.49
N GLU A 211 22.80 0.64 3.94
CA GLU A 211 21.69 -0.07 4.59
C GLU A 211 21.84 -1.61 4.61
N GLN A 212 23.02 -2.16 4.30
CA GLN A 212 23.22 -3.60 4.03
C GLN A 212 24.31 -4.30 4.88
N ILE A 213 24.82 -3.72 5.99
CA ILE A 213 25.97 -4.26 6.78
C ILE A 213 25.74 -4.27 8.30
N ASP A 214 26.33 -5.27 9.01
CA ASP A 214 26.47 -5.43 10.47
C ASP A 214 27.91 -5.14 10.99
N ASN A 215 28.02 -4.74 12.27
CA ASN A 215 29.16 -3.96 12.82
C ASN A 215 30.17 -4.79 13.65
N GLU A 216 31.48 -4.58 13.46
CA GLU A 216 32.53 -4.57 14.52
C GLU A 216 33.95 -4.18 14.01
N GLY A 217 34.63 -3.24 14.71
CA GLY A 217 35.99 -2.72 14.40
C GLY A 217 36.82 -2.30 15.65
N ARG A 218 38.03 -1.69 15.50
CA ARG A 218 39.02 -1.44 16.59
C ARG A 218 39.69 -0.03 16.53
N ASN A 219 40.07 0.52 17.70
CA ASN A 219 40.53 1.92 17.98
C ASN A 219 42.05 2.25 17.83
N LYS A 220 42.44 3.54 17.63
CA LYS A 220 43.83 4.10 17.66
C LYS A 220 43.98 5.52 18.30
N LEU A 221 45.22 5.91 18.67
CA LEU A 221 45.65 7.05 19.54
C LEU A 221 45.43 8.50 18.99
N PRO A 222 45.46 9.55 19.86
CA PRO A 222 45.11 10.94 19.49
C PRO A 222 46.22 11.76 18.79
N PHE A 223 45.79 12.75 17.98
CA PHE A 223 46.60 13.81 17.34
C PHE A 223 45.90 15.17 17.47
N GLU A 224 46.57 16.31 17.28
CA GLU A 224 45.97 17.64 17.47
C GLU A 224 45.40 18.23 16.18
N VAL A 225 44.26 18.95 16.29
CA VAL A 225 43.59 19.66 15.19
C VAL A 225 43.18 21.08 15.59
N LEU A 226 43.14 22.01 14.64
CA LEU A 226 42.77 23.40 14.89
C LEU A 226 41.25 23.59 14.89
N ASN A 227 40.69 24.20 15.94
CA ASN A 227 39.30 24.62 15.98
C ASN A 227 39.11 25.91 15.16
N GLY A 228 38.49 25.81 13.98
CA GLY A 228 38.31 26.94 13.05
C GLY A 228 37.46 28.12 13.55
N VAL A 229 36.70 27.95 14.63
CA VAL A 229 35.87 29.02 15.23
C VAL A 229 36.64 29.79 16.32
N THR A 230 37.53 29.11 17.06
CA THR A 230 38.24 29.69 18.21
C THR A 230 39.74 29.88 18.00
N GLY A 231 40.31 29.28 16.95
CA GLY A 231 41.75 29.29 16.65
C GLY A 231 42.61 28.48 17.63
N ARG A 232 42.02 27.63 18.47
CA ARG A 232 42.73 26.80 19.45
C ARG A 232 43.01 25.41 18.91
N GLN A 233 44.16 24.85 19.26
CA GLN A 233 44.42 23.41 19.07
C GLN A 233 43.55 22.61 20.03
N ILE A 234 42.93 21.54 19.53
CA ILE A 234 42.14 20.58 20.30
C ILE A 234 42.60 19.15 19.96
N PRO A 235 42.54 18.22 20.92
CA PRO A 235 42.84 16.82 20.63
C PRO A 235 41.75 16.21 19.74
N ALA A 236 42.16 15.54 18.67
CA ALA A 236 41.35 14.60 17.91
C ALA A 236 41.67 13.19 18.37
N ILE A 237 40.62 12.40 18.63
CA ILE A 237 40.72 10.99 19.03
C ILE A 237 40.07 10.15 17.94
N VAL A 238 40.70 9.04 17.56
CA VAL A 238 40.10 8.07 16.66
C VAL A 238 39.44 6.98 17.50
N VAL A 239 38.12 6.94 17.45
CA VAL A 239 37.32 5.92 18.11
C VAL A 239 36.73 4.95 17.09
N ASP A 240 36.45 3.74 17.54
CA ASP A 240 35.74 2.72 16.77
C ASP A 240 34.26 3.08 16.63
N ASP A 241 33.64 2.58 15.56
CA ASP A 241 32.23 2.82 15.20
C ASP A 241 31.26 2.37 16.31
N SER A 242 31.68 1.47 17.23
CA SER A 242 30.88 1.09 18.41
C SER A 242 30.55 2.24 19.37
N TYR A 243 31.30 3.35 19.36
CA TYR A 243 31.05 4.50 20.22
C TYR A 243 29.99 5.48 19.67
N HIS A 244 29.86 5.56 18.35
CA HIS A 244 28.88 6.39 17.64
C HIS A 244 28.55 5.76 16.27
N PRO A 245 27.76 4.66 16.23
CA PRO A 245 27.51 3.89 15.01
C PRO A 245 26.74 4.65 13.92
N GLU A 246 26.18 5.81 14.26
CA GLU A 246 25.38 6.65 13.37
C GLU A 246 26.11 7.84 12.72
N LEU A 247 27.43 7.99 12.90
CA LEU A 247 28.17 9.17 12.42
C LEU A 247 29.17 8.83 11.30
N GLU A 248 29.29 9.71 10.30
CA GLU A 248 30.36 9.63 9.31
C GLU A 248 31.62 10.37 9.78
N SER A 249 32.68 9.59 10.00
CA SER A 249 34.13 9.90 10.14
C SER A 249 34.62 11.03 11.07
N PHE A 250 33.97 12.19 11.18
CA PHE A 250 34.44 13.30 12.04
C PHE A 250 33.32 13.91 12.89
N GLN A 251 33.49 13.88 14.21
CA GLN A 251 32.61 14.56 15.17
C GLN A 251 33.38 15.60 15.97
N ASN A 252 32.78 16.78 16.13
CA ASN A 252 33.23 17.74 17.13
C ASN A 252 32.54 17.42 18.47
N SER A 253 33.20 16.60 19.29
CA SER A 253 32.66 16.11 20.57
C SER A 253 32.32 17.24 21.54
N ARG A 254 31.19 17.10 22.24
CA ARG A 254 30.69 18.07 23.21
C ARG A 254 30.63 17.40 24.59
N VAL A 255 31.75 17.51 25.32
CA VAL A 255 32.00 16.91 26.64
C VAL A 255 30.85 17.12 27.66
N GLY A 256 30.05 18.17 27.52
CA GLY A 256 28.95 18.49 28.43
C GLY A 256 27.54 18.04 28.00
N ASN A 257 27.35 17.51 26.78
CA ASN A 257 26.01 17.28 26.22
C ASN A 257 25.70 15.82 25.87
N PHE A 258 26.71 14.95 25.70
CA PHE A 258 26.51 13.54 25.34
C PHE A 258 27.26 12.63 26.30
N LEU A 259 26.60 11.56 26.76
CA LEU A 259 27.15 10.63 27.76
C LEU A 259 28.42 9.94 27.25
N THR A 260 28.43 9.52 25.98
CA THR A 260 29.57 8.87 25.31
C THR A 260 30.76 9.81 25.14
N ASP A 261 30.54 11.08 24.77
CA ASP A 261 31.61 12.09 24.68
C ASP A 261 32.25 12.39 26.04
N LYS A 262 31.46 12.34 27.11
CA LYS A 262 31.94 12.54 28.49
C LYS A 262 32.80 11.36 28.95
N GLU A 263 32.37 10.13 28.69
CA GLU A 263 33.14 8.92 28.99
C GLU A 263 34.47 8.89 28.24
N LEU A 264 34.48 9.29 26.96
CA LEU A 264 35.70 9.44 26.16
C LEU A 264 36.61 10.53 26.72
N ALA A 265 36.06 11.69 27.09
CA ALA A 265 36.84 12.78 27.68
C ALA A 265 37.50 12.37 29.00
N GLU A 266 36.79 11.65 29.88
CA GLU A 266 37.34 11.11 31.12
C GLU A 266 38.45 10.07 30.85
N LYS A 267 38.21 9.14 29.91
CA LYS A 267 39.17 8.09 29.52
C LYS A 267 40.50 8.65 28.99
N PHE A 268 40.45 9.77 28.27
CA PHE A 268 41.64 10.41 27.67
C PHE A 268 42.11 11.65 28.44
N GLY A 269 41.55 11.97 29.60
CA GLY A 269 41.97 13.09 30.44
C GLY A 269 41.70 14.48 29.83
N ILE A 270 40.72 14.61 28.94
CA ILE A 270 40.34 15.87 28.29
C ILE A 270 39.43 16.67 29.23
N GLN A 271 39.85 17.87 29.59
CA GLN A 271 39.08 18.76 30.46
C GLN A 271 38.19 19.72 29.67
N GLU A 272 37.01 20.02 30.20
CA GLU A 272 36.19 21.09 29.64
C GLU A 272 36.89 22.45 29.72
N PRO A 273 36.80 23.28 28.66
CA PRO A 273 37.33 24.63 28.71
C PRO A 273 36.58 25.49 29.73
N LYS A 274 37.33 26.16 30.60
CA LYS A 274 36.80 27.02 31.69
C LYS A 274 35.99 28.23 31.20
N HIS A 275 36.17 28.65 29.95
CA HIS A 275 35.44 29.78 29.36
C HIS A 275 34.67 29.36 28.10
N LYS A 276 33.36 29.58 28.12
CA LYS A 276 32.44 29.35 26.99
C LYS A 276 32.05 30.70 26.39
N ARG A 277 32.17 30.87 25.07
CA ARG A 277 31.62 32.03 24.34
C ARG A 277 30.18 31.71 23.97
N ASN A 278 29.26 32.66 24.16
CA ASN A 278 27.88 32.54 23.69
C ASN A 278 27.81 33.01 22.24
N LEU A 279 27.75 32.06 21.31
CA LEU A 279 27.53 32.31 19.88
C LEU A 279 26.19 31.70 19.47
N THR A 280 25.42 32.39 18.65
CA THR A 280 24.21 31.85 18.04
C THR A 280 24.56 30.90 16.89
N LYS A 281 23.56 30.13 16.44
CA LYS A 281 23.74 29.22 15.30
C LYS A 281 24.11 29.97 14.00
N ASN A 282 23.52 31.16 13.80
CA ASN A 282 23.83 32.01 12.64
C ASN A 282 25.27 32.53 12.70
N ASP A 283 25.71 33.00 13.87
CA ASP A 283 27.10 33.48 14.04
C ASP A 283 28.11 32.38 13.65
N ILE A 284 27.86 31.14 14.07
CA ILE A 284 28.72 29.99 13.76
C ILE A 284 28.72 29.67 12.26
N GLN A 285 27.55 29.74 11.61
CA GLN A 285 27.42 29.48 10.16
C GLN A 285 28.14 30.54 9.33
N GLU A 286 27.97 31.82 9.67
CA GLU A 286 28.64 32.94 9.00
C GLU A 286 30.16 32.89 9.19
N MET A 287 30.63 32.62 10.41
CA MET A 287 32.07 32.46 10.69
C MET A 287 32.68 31.29 9.90
N ALA A 288 31.97 30.15 9.83
CA ALA A 288 32.43 28.98 9.06
C ALA A 288 32.44 29.25 7.54
N ALA A 289 31.42 29.96 7.03
CA ALA A 289 31.34 30.37 5.62
C ALA A 289 32.45 31.35 5.25
N PHE A 290 32.69 32.37 6.08
CA PHE A 290 33.75 33.36 5.87
C PHE A 290 35.15 32.72 5.86
N GLY A 291 35.39 31.77 6.78
CA GLY A 291 36.66 31.04 6.85
C GLY A 291 36.87 29.98 5.76
N GLY A 292 35.86 29.70 4.93
CA GLY A 292 35.91 28.64 3.92
C GLY A 292 35.88 27.22 4.49
N TYR A 293 35.37 27.05 5.73
CA TYR A 293 35.33 25.78 6.46
C TYR A 293 33.96 25.08 6.42
N GLY A 294 32.93 25.68 5.80
CA GLY A 294 31.56 25.15 5.77
C GLY A 294 30.52 26.28 5.83
N GLY A 295 29.42 26.08 6.55
CA GLY A 295 28.44 27.15 6.84
C GLY A 295 26.99 26.89 6.40
N TYR A 296 26.66 25.68 6.00
CA TYR A 296 25.31 25.27 5.61
C TYR A 296 24.85 24.06 6.45
N GLU A 297 23.54 23.87 6.58
CA GLU A 297 22.99 22.71 7.26
C GLU A 297 23.10 21.45 6.40
N THR A 298 23.56 20.36 7.00
CA THR A 298 23.61 19.04 6.37
C THR A 298 22.83 18.03 7.20
N SER A 299 22.30 17.01 6.54
CA SER A 299 21.82 15.82 7.25
C SER A 299 23.01 15.07 7.82
N ARG A 300 22.87 14.54 9.04
CA ARG A 300 23.90 13.68 9.65
C ARG A 300 23.86 12.23 9.15
N THR A 301 22.74 11.83 8.55
CA THR A 301 22.45 10.43 8.23
C THR A 301 22.17 10.18 6.76
N LEU A 302 21.93 11.23 5.97
CA LEU A 302 21.63 11.09 4.55
C LEU A 302 22.91 11.31 3.74
N THR A 303 23.34 10.27 3.04
CA THR A 303 24.56 10.25 2.23
C THR A 303 24.25 10.42 0.74
N ASP A 304 25.28 10.71 -0.06
CA ASP A 304 25.14 10.78 -1.51
C ASP A 304 24.80 9.40 -2.09
N TRP A 305 23.93 9.36 -3.11
CA TRP A 305 23.54 8.11 -3.73
C TRP A 305 24.65 7.52 -4.60
N VAL A 306 25.25 6.41 -4.14
CA VAL A 306 26.23 5.65 -4.94
C VAL A 306 25.49 4.85 -6.01
N VAL A 307 25.60 5.28 -7.28
CA VAL A 307 24.91 4.66 -8.43
C VAL A 307 25.79 3.73 -9.27
N SER A 308 27.12 3.82 -9.18
CA SER A 308 28.02 2.96 -9.96
C SER A 308 28.13 1.56 -9.37
N ARG A 309 28.11 0.52 -10.23
CA ARG A 309 28.27 -0.88 -9.85
C ARG A 309 29.27 -1.55 -10.81
N GLN A 310 30.13 -2.43 -10.29
CA GLN A 310 31.14 -3.16 -11.07
C GLN A 310 30.57 -4.50 -11.56
N ARG A 311 29.51 -4.43 -12.37
CA ARG A 311 28.71 -5.61 -12.75
C ARG A 311 28.44 -5.65 -14.25
N GLY A 312 28.25 -6.85 -14.79
CA GLY A 312 27.98 -7.06 -16.21
C GLY A 312 26.52 -6.78 -16.58
N TRP A 313 25.59 -7.03 -15.66
CA TRP A 313 24.14 -6.91 -15.92
C TRP A 313 23.49 -5.65 -15.30
N GLY A 314 23.65 -4.52 -15.98
CA GLY A 314 23.06 -3.24 -15.57
C GLY A 314 23.07 -2.18 -16.67
N THR A 315 22.46 -1.03 -16.41
CA THR A 315 22.48 0.10 -17.37
C THR A 315 23.91 0.66 -17.49
N PRO A 316 24.50 0.71 -18.70
CA PRO A 316 25.82 1.32 -18.88
C PRO A 316 25.79 2.81 -18.53
N ILE A 317 26.79 3.26 -17.76
CA ILE A 317 26.94 4.68 -17.42
C ILE A 317 27.38 5.46 -18.68
N PRO A 318 26.62 6.47 -19.13
CA PRO A 318 26.87 7.15 -20.41
C PRO A 318 27.97 8.22 -20.27
N MET A 319 29.17 7.81 -19.87
CA MET A 319 30.34 8.69 -19.73
C MET A 319 31.50 8.18 -20.59
N ILE A 320 32.19 9.11 -21.25
CA ILE A 320 33.39 8.84 -22.05
C ILE A 320 34.58 9.45 -21.33
N GLN A 321 35.64 8.66 -21.14
CA GLN A 321 36.94 9.19 -20.75
C GLN A 321 37.75 9.49 -22.01
N THR A 322 38.12 10.75 -22.18
CA THR A 322 38.97 11.19 -23.29
C THR A 322 40.43 10.84 -23.01
N VAL A 323 41.27 10.89 -24.06
CA VAL A 323 42.70 10.55 -23.98
C VAL A 323 43.46 11.47 -23.02
N ASP A 324 43.03 12.72 -22.87
CA ASP A 324 43.55 13.69 -21.89
C ASP A 324 43.01 13.48 -20.47
N GLY A 325 42.31 12.36 -20.22
CA GLY A 325 41.78 11.99 -18.91
C GLY A 325 40.52 12.75 -18.49
N LYS A 326 40.02 13.68 -19.30
CA LYS A 326 38.74 14.36 -19.04
C LYS A 326 37.58 13.38 -19.20
N ARG A 327 36.49 13.71 -18.53
CA ARG A 327 35.27 12.92 -18.59
C ARG A 327 34.15 13.77 -19.11
N VAL A 328 33.50 13.28 -20.15
CA VAL A 328 32.41 13.96 -20.82
C VAL A 328 31.22 13.02 -20.88
N ALA A 329 30.02 13.56 -20.67
CA ALA A 329 28.80 12.80 -20.89
C ALA A 329 28.69 12.42 -22.37
N THR A 330 28.18 11.22 -22.63
CA THR A 330 27.85 10.79 -23.98
C THR A 330 26.80 11.73 -24.57
N ARG A 331 26.99 12.16 -25.81
CA ARG A 331 26.02 13.01 -26.51
C ARG A 331 24.66 12.32 -26.58
N LEU A 332 23.59 13.09 -26.39
CA LEU A 332 22.22 12.55 -26.33
C LEU A 332 21.78 11.82 -27.61
N ASP A 333 22.29 12.25 -28.78
CA ASP A 333 22.06 11.61 -30.09
C ASP A 333 22.74 10.24 -30.26
N ARG A 334 23.66 9.90 -29.35
CA ARG A 334 24.40 8.63 -29.30
C ARG A 334 23.85 7.66 -28.24
N LEU A 335 22.81 8.04 -27.49
CA LEU A 335 22.09 7.12 -26.60
C LEU A 335 21.17 6.17 -27.41
N PRO A 336 20.89 4.95 -26.90
CA PRO A 336 21.50 4.35 -25.72
C PRO A 336 22.96 3.89 -25.95
N VAL A 337 23.81 4.00 -24.94
CA VAL A 337 25.09 3.26 -24.87
C VAL A 337 24.74 1.82 -24.52
N LEU A 338 25.05 0.90 -25.41
CA LEU A 338 24.77 -0.52 -25.25
C LEU A 338 25.98 -1.21 -24.59
N GLY A 339 25.73 -2.04 -23.57
CA GLY A 339 26.65 -3.14 -23.25
C GLY A 339 26.65 -4.11 -24.42
N THR A 340 27.77 -4.79 -24.69
CA THR A 340 27.99 -5.66 -25.87
C THR A 340 26.72 -6.20 -26.55
N ASP A 341 26.44 -5.63 -27.74
CA ASP A 341 25.43 -5.90 -28.80
C ASP A 341 23.94 -5.44 -28.70
N ARG A 342 23.64 -4.48 -29.60
CA ARG A 342 22.44 -4.14 -30.42
C ARG A 342 21.08 -3.75 -29.79
N GLY A 343 20.53 -2.63 -30.28
CA GLY A 343 19.14 -2.15 -30.08
C GLY A 343 18.88 -0.78 -30.74
N GLN A 344 17.67 -0.56 -31.29
CA GLN A 344 17.30 0.60 -32.14
C GLN A 344 17.00 1.90 -31.36
N LYS A 345 17.02 3.03 -32.09
CA LYS A 345 16.79 4.40 -31.57
C LYS A 345 15.32 4.82 -31.66
N ASN A 346 14.82 5.50 -30.62
CA ASN A 346 13.57 6.26 -30.64
C ASN A 346 13.89 7.78 -30.60
N PRO A 347 13.33 8.66 -31.46
CA PRO A 347 14.05 9.88 -31.84
C PRO A 347 14.13 11.02 -30.82
N ASN A 348 13.09 11.43 -30.07
CA ASN A 348 13.08 12.85 -29.63
C ASN A 348 12.75 13.18 -28.15
N GLU A 349 12.00 12.41 -27.34
CA GLU A 349 11.56 12.87 -26.00
C GLU A 349 11.29 11.75 -24.96
N LEU A 350 11.56 12.01 -23.67
CA LEU A 350 11.42 11.05 -22.54
C LEU A 350 9.99 10.54 -22.34
N ALA A 351 9.03 11.45 -22.41
CA ALA A 351 7.60 11.16 -22.32
C ALA A 351 6.83 12.25 -23.06
N SER A 352 5.73 11.88 -23.73
CA SER A 352 4.85 12.86 -24.36
C SER A 352 4.11 13.69 -23.32
N LYS A 353 3.74 14.94 -23.67
CA LYS A 353 2.92 15.81 -22.80
C LYS A 353 1.62 15.13 -22.33
N THR A 354 0.95 14.40 -23.23
CA THR A 354 -0.26 13.62 -22.93
C THR A 354 -0.01 12.46 -21.96
N SER A 355 1.17 11.82 -22.00
CA SER A 355 1.54 10.80 -21.01
C SER A 355 1.88 11.43 -19.66
N LEU A 356 2.53 12.59 -19.68
CA LEU A 356 2.79 13.36 -18.47
C LEU A 356 1.47 13.76 -17.81
N GLU A 357 0.44 14.20 -18.57
CA GLU A 357 -0.95 14.49 -18.13
C GLU A 357 -1.61 13.47 -17.21
N LYS A 358 -1.07 12.26 -17.18
CA LYS A 358 -1.54 11.14 -16.40
C LYS A 358 -0.90 11.10 -14.99
N MET A 359 0.16 11.85 -14.71
CA MET A 359 0.79 11.90 -13.38
C MET A 359 0.11 12.93 -12.45
N PRO A 360 0.18 12.77 -11.12
CA PRO A 360 0.90 11.74 -10.38
C PRO A 360 0.20 10.37 -10.42
N VAL A 361 0.87 9.35 -9.90
CA VAL A 361 0.20 8.09 -9.56
C VAL A 361 -0.81 8.38 -8.44
N ASP A 362 -2.08 7.98 -8.60
CA ASP A 362 -3.09 8.17 -7.57
C ASP A 362 -2.86 7.22 -6.39
N VAL A 363 -2.67 5.92 -6.66
CA VAL A 363 -2.47 4.91 -5.62
C VAL A 363 -1.28 4.02 -5.99
N TYR A 364 -0.25 4.03 -5.15
CA TYR A 364 0.88 3.12 -5.22
C TYR A 364 0.75 1.98 -4.20
N VAL A 365 0.87 0.73 -4.65
CA VAL A 365 0.80 -0.47 -3.80
C VAL A 365 2.15 -1.20 -3.83
N GLY A 366 2.80 -1.32 -2.68
CA GLY A 366 4.12 -1.96 -2.59
C GLY A 366 4.48 -2.38 -1.17
N GLY A 367 5.51 -3.21 -1.02
CA GLY A 367 5.96 -3.67 0.29
C GLY A 367 6.56 -2.54 1.13
N ILE A 368 6.28 -2.53 2.43
CA ILE A 368 6.81 -1.52 3.37
C ILE A 368 8.34 -1.49 3.42
N GLU A 369 9.00 -2.61 3.13
CA GLU A 369 10.46 -2.73 3.07
C GLU A 369 11.10 -1.84 2.01
N HIS A 370 10.35 -1.50 0.95
CA HIS A 370 10.84 -0.64 -0.12
C HIS A 370 10.55 0.85 0.13
N ALA A 371 9.85 1.17 1.23
CA ALA A 371 9.45 2.53 1.55
C ALA A 371 10.61 3.44 1.95
N ALA A 372 11.70 2.90 2.52
CA ALA A 372 12.86 3.71 2.91
C ALA A 372 13.76 4.07 1.73
N VAL A 373 13.98 3.14 0.79
CA VAL A 373 14.98 3.29 -0.29
C VAL A 373 14.33 3.70 -1.61
N HIS A 374 13.48 2.83 -2.17
CA HIS A 374 12.91 3.04 -3.49
C HIS A 374 11.99 4.28 -3.54
N MET A 375 11.15 4.49 -2.52
CA MET A 375 10.28 5.67 -2.46
C MET A 375 11.08 6.97 -2.35
N PHE A 376 12.22 6.95 -1.63
CA PHE A 376 13.09 8.12 -1.53
C PHE A 376 13.69 8.47 -2.90
N PHE A 377 14.26 7.50 -3.60
CA PHE A 377 14.82 7.73 -4.94
C PHE A 377 13.76 8.12 -5.98
N ALA A 378 12.57 7.52 -5.93
CA ALA A 378 11.47 7.89 -6.82
C ALA A 378 11.07 9.36 -6.63
N ARG A 379 11.00 9.84 -5.38
CA ARG A 379 10.75 11.25 -5.07
C ARG A 379 11.89 12.14 -5.54
N PHE A 380 13.14 11.79 -5.25
CA PHE A 380 14.31 12.54 -5.70
C PHE A 380 14.30 12.74 -7.23
N ILE A 381 14.09 11.68 -8.00
CA ILE A 381 14.00 11.77 -9.46
C ILE A 381 12.79 12.60 -9.90
N SER A 382 11.63 12.45 -9.26
CA SER A 382 10.45 13.27 -9.56
C SER A 382 10.69 14.77 -9.28
N TYR A 383 11.41 15.11 -8.21
CA TYR A 383 11.79 16.48 -7.89
C TYR A 383 12.76 17.05 -8.93
N PHE A 384 13.76 16.27 -9.36
CA PHE A 384 14.67 16.66 -10.44
C PHE A 384 13.91 16.90 -11.75
N LEU A 385 12.91 16.08 -12.06
CA LEU A 385 12.08 16.19 -13.25
C LEU A 385 10.84 17.08 -13.06
N LYS A 386 10.76 17.87 -11.97
CA LYS A 386 9.56 18.65 -11.62
C LYS A 386 9.14 19.61 -12.72
N ASP A 387 10.08 20.22 -13.44
CA ASP A 387 9.81 21.15 -14.54
C ASP A 387 9.04 20.50 -15.70
N ILE A 388 9.00 19.16 -15.71
CA ILE A 388 8.28 18.36 -16.69
C ILE A 388 6.89 17.94 -16.15
N ARG A 389 6.65 17.98 -14.82
CA ARG A 389 5.36 17.58 -14.23
C ARG A 389 5.11 18.01 -12.76
N THR A 390 5.39 17.12 -11.81
CA THR A 390 4.94 17.15 -10.41
C THR A 390 6.11 16.76 -9.51
N ALA A 391 6.19 17.40 -8.34
CA ALA A 391 7.26 17.13 -7.38
C ALA A 391 7.10 15.77 -6.70
N GLU A 392 5.87 15.43 -6.27
CA GLU A 392 5.57 14.14 -5.64
C GLU A 392 5.02 13.15 -6.70
N PRO A 393 5.61 11.94 -6.83
CA PRO A 393 5.22 10.96 -7.86
C PRO A 393 3.98 10.15 -7.48
N PHE A 394 3.67 10.03 -6.18
CA PHE A 394 2.58 9.22 -5.65
C PHE A 394 1.67 10.07 -4.74
N THR A 395 0.36 10.00 -4.95
CA THR A 395 -0.63 10.70 -4.10
C THR A 395 -0.88 9.90 -2.83
N ASP A 396 -1.25 8.63 -2.98
CA ASP A 396 -1.48 7.70 -1.87
C ASP A 396 -0.56 6.48 -1.95
N LEU A 397 -0.11 6.03 -0.78
CA LEU A 397 0.70 4.81 -0.61
C LEU A 397 -0.09 3.79 0.23
N ILE A 398 -0.29 2.60 -0.33
CA ILE A 398 -0.76 1.41 0.38
C ILE A 398 0.46 0.52 0.64
N PRO A 399 1.14 0.66 1.80
CA PRO A 399 2.23 -0.24 2.16
C PRO A 399 1.61 -1.59 2.50
N GLN A 400 2.01 -2.62 1.77
CA GLN A 400 1.62 -3.99 2.03
C GLN A 400 2.51 -4.56 3.13
N GLY A 401 1.89 -5.28 4.06
CA GLY A 401 2.58 -6.07 5.07
C GLY A 401 3.11 -7.36 4.49
N ILE A 402 4.27 -7.80 4.97
CA ILE A 402 4.97 -8.96 4.45
C ILE A 402 4.13 -10.25 4.62
N VAL A 403 4.05 -11.06 3.56
CA VAL A 403 3.55 -12.44 3.68
C VAL A 403 4.69 -13.34 4.11
N ARG A 404 4.49 -14.01 5.24
CA ARG A 404 5.48 -14.88 5.88
C ARG A 404 5.13 -16.34 5.66
N GLY A 405 6.13 -17.11 5.27
CA GLY A 405 6.04 -18.57 5.14
C GLY A 405 6.65 -19.26 6.34
N LYS A 406 6.12 -20.44 6.68
CA LYS A 406 6.74 -21.33 7.66
C LYS A 406 8.11 -21.75 7.14
N THR A 407 9.15 -21.45 7.90
CA THR A 407 10.56 -21.55 7.51
C THR A 407 11.28 -22.49 8.45
N PHE A 408 12.09 -23.38 7.87
CA PHE A 408 12.80 -24.44 8.58
C PHE A 408 14.30 -24.12 8.57
N ILE A 409 14.89 -24.01 9.75
CA ILE A 409 16.29 -23.63 9.93
C ILE A 409 16.99 -24.71 10.75
N GLU A 410 18.09 -25.25 10.23
CA GLU A 410 18.91 -26.19 10.99
C GLU A 410 19.56 -25.48 12.19
N LYS A 411 19.32 -25.97 13.42
CA LYS A 411 19.80 -25.31 14.64
C LYS A 411 21.33 -25.21 14.72
N SER A 412 22.03 -26.22 14.22
CA SER A 412 23.50 -26.32 14.29
C SER A 412 24.21 -25.36 13.34
N THR A 413 23.65 -25.12 12.16
CA THR A 413 24.35 -24.43 11.06
C THR A 413 23.69 -23.12 10.64
N GLY A 414 22.42 -22.89 11.04
CA GLY A 414 21.62 -21.77 10.55
C GLY A 414 21.15 -21.94 9.10
N LYS A 415 21.38 -23.10 8.47
CA LYS A 415 21.04 -23.34 7.07
C LYS A 415 19.53 -23.52 6.87
N TYR A 416 18.99 -22.90 5.82
CA TYR A 416 17.60 -23.09 5.42
C TYR A 416 17.35 -24.47 4.81
N VAL A 417 16.29 -25.13 5.24
CA VAL A 417 15.90 -26.49 4.83
C VAL A 417 14.55 -26.47 4.13
N SER A 418 14.34 -27.36 3.16
CA SER A 418 13.06 -27.49 2.46
C SER A 418 11.97 -28.07 3.39
N PRO A 419 10.71 -27.59 3.31
CA PRO A 419 9.58 -28.22 3.98
C PRO A 419 9.40 -29.71 3.65
N GLU A 420 9.86 -30.14 2.48
CA GLU A 420 9.79 -31.54 2.04
C GLU A 420 10.83 -32.43 2.74
N ASP A 421 11.90 -31.86 3.28
CA ASP A 421 13.01 -32.58 3.90
C ASP A 421 12.87 -32.69 5.42
N VAL A 422 11.79 -32.17 6.00
CA VAL A 422 11.56 -32.17 7.45
C VAL A 422 10.39 -33.06 7.85
N THR A 423 10.44 -33.59 9.07
CA THR A 423 9.36 -34.38 9.68
C THR A 423 9.17 -33.99 11.14
N THR A 424 7.97 -34.21 11.68
CA THR A 424 7.63 -33.89 13.07
C THR A 424 7.50 -35.18 13.87
N ASN A 425 8.17 -35.25 15.02
CA ASN A 425 8.08 -36.39 15.92
C ASN A 425 6.81 -36.31 16.81
N SER A 426 6.56 -37.34 17.62
CA SER A 426 5.39 -37.42 18.51
C SER A 426 5.36 -36.35 19.62
N GLU A 427 6.49 -35.72 19.92
CA GLU A 427 6.61 -34.63 20.91
C GLU A 427 6.44 -33.23 20.27
N GLY A 428 6.19 -33.17 18.96
CA GLY A 428 6.01 -31.91 18.23
C GLY A 428 7.30 -31.22 17.79
N ARG A 429 8.47 -31.85 17.96
CA ARG A 429 9.76 -31.32 17.47
C ARG A 429 9.97 -31.68 16.01
N VAL A 430 10.60 -30.76 15.27
CA VAL A 430 10.88 -30.91 13.84
C VAL A 430 12.33 -31.32 13.65
N HIS A 431 12.56 -32.33 12.80
CA HIS A 431 13.88 -32.88 12.49
C HIS A 431 14.03 -33.14 10.99
N LEU A 432 15.26 -33.30 10.52
CA LEU A 432 15.55 -33.68 9.13
C LEU A 432 15.11 -35.14 8.87
N LYS A 433 14.50 -35.41 7.72
CA LYS A 433 14.06 -36.75 7.33
C LYS A 433 15.22 -37.72 7.17
N THR A 434 16.37 -37.24 6.72
CA THR A 434 17.56 -38.06 6.48
C THR A 434 18.35 -38.32 7.76
N ASP A 435 18.20 -37.47 8.77
CA ASP A 435 18.91 -37.58 10.04
C ASP A 435 18.07 -36.98 11.18
N ALA A 436 17.52 -37.85 12.02
CA ALA A 436 16.67 -37.47 13.15
C ALA A 436 17.44 -36.78 14.29
N SER A 437 18.78 -36.83 14.30
CA SER A 437 19.60 -36.13 15.29
C SER A 437 19.71 -34.62 15.01
N VAL A 438 19.44 -34.21 13.77
CA VAL A 438 19.50 -32.80 13.35
C VAL A 438 18.17 -32.12 13.68
N GLU A 439 18.19 -31.26 14.70
CA GLU A 439 17.04 -30.46 15.11
C GLU A 439 16.81 -29.25 14.19
N ILE A 440 15.54 -29.00 13.88
CA ILE A 440 15.10 -27.92 13.00
C ILE A 440 14.24 -26.92 13.79
N ASP A 441 14.65 -25.66 13.78
CA ASP A 441 13.82 -24.55 14.23
C ASP A 441 12.75 -24.20 13.19
N THR A 442 11.56 -23.87 13.70
CA THR A 442 10.40 -23.51 12.89
C THR A 442 9.99 -22.08 13.21
N VAL A 443 10.19 -21.18 12.25
CA VAL A 443 9.88 -19.74 12.40
C VAL A 443 9.07 -19.24 11.20
N TYR A 444 8.39 -18.10 11.35
CA TYR A 444 7.71 -17.44 10.22
C TYR A 444 8.54 -16.26 9.72
N GLU A 445 9.09 -16.39 8.52
CA GLU A 445 9.91 -15.37 7.88
C GLU A 445 9.31 -14.92 6.54
N LYS A 446 9.77 -13.77 6.03
CA LYS A 446 9.41 -13.28 4.68
C LYS A 446 9.59 -14.41 3.66
N MET A 447 8.57 -14.62 2.82
CA MET A 447 8.69 -15.58 1.72
C MET A 447 9.79 -15.16 0.75
N SER A 448 10.72 -16.08 0.47
CA SER A 448 11.79 -15.88 -0.50
C SER A 448 12.33 -17.23 -0.98
N LYS A 449 12.97 -17.21 -2.15
CA LYS A 449 13.53 -18.43 -2.74
C LYS A 449 14.66 -19.02 -1.90
N SER A 450 15.56 -18.16 -1.38
CA SER A 450 16.70 -18.60 -0.56
C SER A 450 16.31 -19.28 0.75
N LYS A 451 15.09 -19.02 1.25
CA LYS A 451 14.56 -19.58 2.50
C LYS A 451 13.73 -20.85 2.32
N ASN A 452 13.50 -21.30 1.08
CA ASN A 452 12.64 -22.45 0.75
C ASN A 452 11.23 -22.41 1.37
N ASN A 453 10.72 -21.21 1.68
CA ASN A 453 9.45 -21.01 2.41
C ASN A 453 8.34 -20.38 1.54
N GLY A 454 8.60 -20.20 0.24
CA GLY A 454 7.65 -19.63 -0.71
C GLY A 454 6.61 -20.66 -1.16
N VAL A 455 5.33 -20.25 -1.17
CA VAL A 455 4.25 -21.07 -1.74
C VAL A 455 4.09 -20.72 -3.23
N ASP A 456 4.24 -21.73 -4.10
CA ASP A 456 4.10 -21.56 -5.55
C ASP A 456 2.69 -21.11 -5.91
N LEU A 457 2.62 -20.01 -6.66
CA LEU A 457 1.36 -19.38 -7.02
C LEU A 457 0.51 -20.26 -7.95
N ALA A 458 1.13 -20.92 -8.93
CA ALA A 458 0.40 -21.70 -9.92
C ALA A 458 -0.26 -22.92 -9.27
N ALA A 459 0.47 -23.64 -8.40
CA ALA A 459 -0.06 -24.74 -7.62
C ALA A 459 -1.24 -24.30 -6.72
N MET A 460 -1.19 -23.10 -6.16
CA MET A 460 -2.27 -22.56 -5.34
C MET A 460 -3.52 -22.24 -6.16
N LEU A 461 -3.35 -21.58 -7.32
CA LEU A 461 -4.45 -21.29 -8.23
C LEU A 461 -5.08 -22.58 -8.76
N ASP A 462 -4.27 -23.58 -9.11
CA ASP A 462 -4.75 -24.88 -9.61
C ASP A 462 -5.52 -25.67 -8.53
N SER A 463 -5.18 -25.51 -7.25
CA SER A 463 -5.83 -26.23 -6.16
C SER A 463 -7.08 -25.52 -5.62
N GLU A 464 -7.02 -24.20 -5.45
CA GLU A 464 -8.05 -23.42 -4.75
C GLU A 464 -8.85 -22.46 -5.64
N GLY A 465 -8.36 -22.12 -6.84
CA GLY A 465 -8.97 -21.14 -7.73
C GLY A 465 -8.58 -19.70 -7.41
N VAL A 466 -8.78 -18.82 -8.39
CA VAL A 466 -8.41 -17.40 -8.32
C VAL A 466 -9.17 -16.68 -7.23
N ASP A 467 -10.51 -16.77 -7.21
CA ASP A 467 -11.33 -15.97 -6.28
C ASP A 467 -11.08 -16.34 -4.83
N MET A 468 -10.91 -17.63 -4.52
CA MET A 468 -10.60 -18.08 -3.17
C MET A 468 -9.19 -17.67 -2.73
N THR A 469 -8.22 -17.76 -3.64
CA THR A 469 -6.85 -17.29 -3.38
C THR A 469 -6.84 -15.79 -3.06
N ARG A 470 -7.55 -14.98 -3.86
CA ARG A 470 -7.71 -13.53 -3.63
C ARG A 470 -8.35 -13.24 -2.28
N LEU A 471 -9.43 -13.93 -1.95
CA LEU A 471 -10.14 -13.73 -0.69
C LEU A 471 -9.28 -14.03 0.52
N ARG A 472 -8.54 -15.14 0.52
CA ARG A 472 -7.63 -15.47 1.63
C ARG A 472 -6.58 -14.38 1.83
N LEU A 473 -6.03 -13.85 0.74
CA LEU A 473 -5.04 -12.76 0.79
C LEU A 473 -5.61 -11.46 1.34
N LEU A 474 -6.87 -11.15 1.02
CA LEU A 474 -7.53 -9.91 1.45
C LEU A 474 -8.16 -10.03 2.85
N GLU A 475 -8.62 -11.21 3.27
CA GLU A 475 -9.25 -11.45 4.59
C GLU A 475 -8.22 -11.56 5.70
N ALA A 476 -7.08 -12.22 5.44
CA ALA A 476 -6.15 -12.65 6.48
C ALA A 476 -5.61 -11.51 7.35
N ALA A 477 -5.40 -10.32 6.78
CA ALA A 477 -5.00 -9.14 7.56
C ALA A 477 -5.27 -7.85 6.79
N ALA A 478 -5.32 -6.72 7.52
CA ALA A 478 -5.30 -5.40 6.89
C ALA A 478 -4.10 -5.27 5.92
N PRO A 479 -4.21 -4.48 4.83
CA PRO A 479 -3.16 -4.41 3.83
C PRO A 479 -1.75 -4.19 4.41
N ARG A 480 -1.63 -3.32 5.42
CA ARG A 480 -0.37 -3.00 6.11
C ARG A 480 0.16 -4.06 7.08
N ALA A 481 -0.69 -4.99 7.52
CA ALA A 481 -0.34 -5.99 8.51
C ALA A 481 0.30 -7.24 7.87
N PRO A 482 1.30 -7.87 8.51
CA PRO A 482 1.89 -9.11 8.02
C PRO A 482 0.88 -10.26 8.09
N ILE A 483 1.07 -11.28 7.24
CA ILE A 483 0.27 -12.52 7.25
C ILE A 483 1.21 -13.70 7.48
N ASN A 484 0.90 -14.56 8.45
CA ASN A 484 1.48 -15.90 8.53
C ASN A 484 0.65 -16.85 7.67
N TRP A 485 1.22 -17.29 6.55
CA TRP A 485 0.50 -18.14 5.62
C TRP A 485 0.36 -19.56 6.18
N GLY A 486 -0.87 -20.08 6.21
CA GLY A 486 -1.18 -21.44 6.65
C GLY A 486 -1.76 -21.56 8.08
N GLU A 487 -1.87 -20.48 8.85
CA GLU A 487 -2.46 -20.50 10.21
C GLU A 487 -3.93 -20.06 10.29
N THR A 488 -4.53 -19.66 9.17
CA THR A 488 -5.89 -19.12 9.15
C THR A 488 -6.95 -20.21 8.99
N ASP A 489 -7.71 -20.45 10.06
CA ASP A 489 -8.87 -21.35 10.06
C ASP A 489 -10.10 -20.73 9.37
N LEU A 490 -10.67 -21.46 8.41
CA LEU A 490 -11.94 -21.11 7.75
C LEU A 490 -13.13 -21.68 8.55
N LYS A 491 -13.81 -20.86 9.36
CA LYS A 491 -14.98 -21.27 10.16
C LYS A 491 -16.32 -21.07 9.44
N GLY A 492 -16.95 -22.15 8.98
CA GLY A 492 -18.24 -22.15 8.24
C GLY A 492 -19.54 -22.18 9.08
N ILE A 493 -20.63 -21.63 8.53
CA ILE A 493 -21.99 -21.57 9.15
C ILE A 493 -23.04 -22.23 8.23
N LYS A 494 -24.04 -22.91 8.82
CA LYS A 494 -25.16 -23.61 8.14
C LYS A 494 -26.38 -22.68 7.95
N SER A 495 -27.15 -22.85 6.87
CA SER A 495 -28.45 -22.18 6.69
C SER A 495 -29.60 -23.17 6.42
N ARG A 496 -30.80 -22.82 6.91
CA ARG A 496 -32.11 -23.46 6.70
C ARG A 496 -33.13 -22.37 6.38
N GLY A 497 -34.17 -22.69 5.60
CA GLY A 497 -35.36 -21.84 5.45
C GLY A 497 -36.31 -22.29 4.34
N SER A 498 -37.61 -22.34 4.66
CA SER A 498 -38.78 -22.78 3.87
C SER A 498 -39.57 -21.61 3.24
N SER A 499 -40.46 -21.91 2.30
CA SER A 499 -41.17 -20.95 1.44
C SER A 499 -42.59 -20.60 1.95
N LYS A 500 -42.96 -19.31 1.98
CA LYS A 500 -44.35 -18.80 1.93
C LYS A 500 -44.42 -17.47 1.17
N ILE A 501 -45.58 -17.13 0.61
CA ILE A 501 -45.86 -15.84 -0.04
C ILE A 501 -46.01 -14.76 1.06
N VAL A 502 -45.43 -13.57 0.85
CA VAL A 502 -45.32 -12.50 1.85
C VAL A 502 -45.75 -11.16 1.25
N ASP A 503 -46.61 -10.42 1.94
CA ASP A 503 -46.97 -9.03 1.62
C ASP A 503 -45.84 -8.06 2.02
N LEU A 504 -45.62 -6.99 1.24
CA LEU A 504 -44.55 -6.03 1.50
C LEU A 504 -44.87 -5.09 2.68
N ASP A 505 -44.11 -5.20 3.77
CA ASP A 505 -44.18 -4.30 4.93
C ASP A 505 -43.31 -3.04 4.70
N PRO A 506 -43.87 -1.82 4.73
CA PRO A 506 -43.12 -0.58 4.58
C PRO A 506 -41.98 -0.38 5.58
N LYS A 507 -42.09 -0.92 6.80
CA LYS A 507 -41.03 -0.81 7.82
C LYS A 507 -39.83 -1.68 7.48
N ILE A 508 -40.07 -2.84 6.85
CA ILE A 508 -39.00 -3.74 6.41
C ILE A 508 -38.33 -3.16 5.17
N GLU A 509 -39.08 -2.55 4.23
CA GLU A 509 -38.51 -1.79 3.10
C GLU A 509 -37.56 -0.70 3.62
N GLU A 510 -38.03 0.15 4.54
CA GLU A 510 -37.22 1.27 5.05
C GLU A 510 -35.96 0.77 5.79
N SER A 511 -36.10 -0.26 6.63
CA SER A 511 -34.96 -0.90 7.30
C SER A 511 -33.95 -1.52 6.32
N THR A 512 -34.46 -2.06 5.20
CA THR A 512 -33.61 -2.62 4.13
C THR A 512 -32.86 -1.51 3.39
N ARG A 513 -33.51 -0.37 3.13
CA ARG A 513 -32.91 0.83 2.55
C ARG A 513 -31.84 1.45 3.46
N GLU A 514 -32.09 1.55 4.76
CA GLU A 514 -31.09 2.00 5.73
C GLU A 514 -29.88 1.05 5.78
N THR A 515 -30.16 -0.26 5.80
CA THR A 515 -29.13 -1.31 5.76
C THR A 515 -28.28 -1.20 4.50
N TYR A 516 -28.93 -1.04 3.35
CA TYR A 516 -28.28 -0.80 2.06
C TYR A 516 -27.32 0.39 2.12
N ASN A 517 -27.82 1.56 2.53
CA ASN A 517 -27.04 2.80 2.57
C ASN A 517 -25.84 2.66 3.50
N PHE A 518 -26.04 2.06 4.67
CA PHE A 518 -24.96 1.79 5.61
C PHE A 518 -23.85 0.95 4.99
N PHE A 519 -24.17 -0.19 4.37
CA PHE A 519 -23.14 -1.08 3.85
C PHE A 519 -22.45 -0.54 2.59
N VAL A 520 -23.19 0.04 1.66
CA VAL A 520 -22.62 0.67 0.45
C VAL A 520 -21.65 1.79 0.82
N ARG A 521 -22.05 2.68 1.76
CA ARG A 521 -21.19 3.76 2.27
C ARG A 521 -19.93 3.21 2.90
N ASN A 522 -20.05 2.28 3.84
CA ASN A 522 -18.91 1.79 4.62
C ASN A 522 -17.93 0.94 3.79
N VAL A 523 -18.42 0.15 2.83
CA VAL A 523 -17.55 -0.59 1.90
C VAL A 523 -16.80 0.40 1.01
N GLY A 524 -17.48 1.40 0.44
CA GLY A 524 -16.85 2.45 -0.37
C GLY A 524 -15.79 3.23 0.41
N MET A 525 -16.09 3.67 1.64
CA MET A 525 -15.12 4.33 2.54
C MET A 525 -13.88 3.47 2.80
N CYS A 526 -14.06 2.17 3.01
CA CYS A 526 -12.94 1.26 3.25
C CYS A 526 -12.04 1.12 2.02
N LEU A 527 -12.59 1.15 0.81
CA LEU A 527 -11.82 1.00 -0.44
C LEU A 527 -11.15 2.32 -0.87
N GLU A 528 -11.89 3.43 -0.86
CA GLU A 528 -11.44 4.72 -1.39
C GLU A 528 -10.57 5.51 -0.40
N ILE A 529 -10.98 5.55 0.88
CA ILE A 529 -10.42 6.51 1.85
C ILE A 529 -9.47 5.83 2.82
N LEU A 530 -9.87 4.67 3.35
CA LEU A 530 -9.09 3.99 4.39
C LEU A 530 -8.12 2.96 3.81
N HIS A 531 -8.33 2.53 2.56
CA HIS A 531 -7.61 1.42 1.92
C HIS A 531 -7.52 0.17 2.82
N LEU A 532 -8.64 -0.19 3.45
CA LEU A 532 -8.80 -1.35 4.33
C LEU A 532 -9.64 -2.44 3.65
N HIS A 533 -9.07 -3.12 2.64
CA HIS A 533 -9.74 -4.17 1.87
C HIS A 533 -10.29 -5.31 2.73
N ASN A 534 -9.56 -5.72 3.77
CA ASN A 534 -10.01 -6.73 4.74
C ASN A 534 -11.30 -6.28 5.46
N THR A 535 -11.34 -5.01 5.88
CA THR A 535 -12.50 -4.44 6.59
C THR A 535 -13.65 -4.25 5.62
N ALA A 536 -13.39 -3.83 4.38
CA ALA A 536 -14.39 -3.76 3.32
C ALA A 536 -15.04 -5.14 3.09
N LEU A 537 -14.25 -6.21 3.04
CA LEU A 537 -14.75 -7.59 2.93
C LEU A 537 -15.58 -8.00 4.16
N MET A 538 -15.12 -7.69 5.38
CA MET A 538 -15.92 -7.92 6.60
C MET A 538 -17.25 -7.16 6.59
N ARG A 539 -17.29 -5.93 6.06
CA ARG A 539 -18.53 -5.17 5.87
C ARG A 539 -19.44 -5.86 4.87
N LEU A 540 -18.89 -6.40 3.78
CA LEU A 540 -19.64 -7.15 2.77
C LEU A 540 -20.22 -8.46 3.31
N GLN A 541 -19.47 -9.16 4.16
CA GLN A 541 -19.97 -10.31 4.95
C GLN A 541 -21.09 -9.88 5.89
N GLY A 542 -20.93 -8.74 6.57
CA GLY A 542 -21.98 -8.12 7.38
C GLY A 542 -23.25 -7.84 6.59
N PHE A 543 -23.12 -7.30 5.36
CA PHE A 543 -24.25 -7.03 4.48
C PHE A 543 -24.98 -8.31 4.09
N THR A 544 -24.21 -9.33 3.69
CA THR A 544 -24.72 -10.68 3.41
C THR A 544 -25.50 -11.24 4.60
N ASN A 545 -24.96 -11.11 5.82
CA ASN A 545 -25.60 -11.61 7.03
C ASN A 545 -26.85 -10.81 7.41
N ALA A 546 -26.91 -9.51 7.10
CA ALA A 546 -28.11 -8.70 7.29
C ALA A 546 -29.22 -9.17 6.35
N LEU A 547 -28.93 -9.33 5.05
CA LEU A 547 -29.91 -9.79 4.07
C LEU A 547 -30.39 -11.21 4.32
N LYS A 548 -29.53 -12.11 4.81
CA LYS A 548 -29.91 -13.49 5.20
C LYS A 548 -30.98 -13.57 6.29
N LYS A 549 -31.17 -12.51 7.08
CA LYS A 549 -32.22 -12.44 8.11
C LYS A 549 -33.59 -12.12 7.52
N ILE A 550 -33.64 -11.62 6.29
CA ILE A 550 -34.87 -11.28 5.58
C ILE A 550 -35.33 -12.53 4.82
N ASP A 551 -36.65 -12.75 4.77
CA ASP A 551 -37.21 -13.86 4.02
C ASP A 551 -36.81 -13.78 2.53
N PRO A 552 -36.31 -14.88 1.91
CA PRO A 552 -35.87 -14.84 0.51
C PRO A 552 -36.97 -14.50 -0.49
N ILE A 553 -38.23 -14.82 -0.20
CA ILE A 553 -39.37 -14.47 -1.05
C ILE A 553 -39.71 -12.99 -0.89
N TYR A 554 -39.62 -12.46 0.32
CA TYR A 554 -39.69 -11.02 0.54
C TYR A 554 -38.61 -10.28 -0.27
N LEU A 555 -37.34 -10.67 -0.13
CA LEU A 555 -36.22 -10.06 -0.88
C LEU A 555 -36.44 -10.09 -2.41
N ALA A 556 -37.03 -11.17 -2.92
CA ALA A 556 -37.28 -11.33 -4.34
C ALA A 556 -38.43 -10.45 -4.86
N ASN A 557 -39.35 -9.99 -4.01
CA ASN A 557 -40.48 -9.15 -4.40
C ASN A 557 -40.35 -7.69 -3.93
N SER A 558 -39.44 -7.44 -2.99
CA SER A 558 -39.11 -6.13 -2.41
C SER A 558 -38.23 -5.31 -3.36
N PRO A 559 -38.62 -4.09 -3.75
CA PRO A 559 -37.76 -3.19 -4.53
C PRO A 559 -36.40 -2.94 -3.84
N GLU A 560 -36.40 -2.63 -2.54
CA GLU A 560 -35.15 -2.39 -1.80
C GLU A 560 -34.36 -3.68 -1.57
N GLY A 561 -35.04 -4.82 -1.39
CA GLY A 561 -34.44 -6.14 -1.30
C GLY A 561 -33.72 -6.55 -2.59
N GLN A 562 -34.36 -6.37 -3.74
CA GLN A 562 -33.75 -6.62 -5.06
C GLN A 562 -32.57 -5.68 -5.31
N ARG A 563 -32.72 -4.39 -5.01
CA ARG A 563 -31.64 -3.38 -5.10
C ARG A 563 -30.45 -3.75 -4.22
N ALA A 564 -30.70 -4.20 -3.00
CA ALA A 564 -29.68 -4.61 -2.04
C ALA A 564 -28.92 -5.86 -2.51
N VAL A 565 -29.63 -6.88 -3.01
CA VAL A 565 -28.98 -8.07 -3.58
C VAL A 565 -28.18 -7.71 -4.84
N LYS A 566 -28.74 -6.90 -5.75
CA LYS A 566 -28.04 -6.41 -6.95
C LYS A 566 -26.72 -5.74 -6.56
N SER A 567 -26.78 -4.83 -5.58
CA SER A 567 -25.61 -4.08 -5.12
C SER A 567 -24.60 -4.91 -4.34
N LEU A 568 -25.05 -5.90 -3.57
CA LEU A 568 -24.16 -6.87 -2.92
C LEU A 568 -23.32 -7.61 -3.97
N VAL A 569 -23.94 -8.09 -5.05
CA VAL A 569 -23.23 -8.82 -6.12
C VAL A 569 -22.27 -7.89 -6.87
N ILE A 570 -22.69 -6.65 -7.18
CA ILE A 570 -21.80 -5.64 -7.80
C ILE A 570 -20.59 -5.35 -6.92
N MET A 571 -20.76 -5.17 -5.61
CA MET A 571 -19.63 -4.91 -4.70
C MET A 571 -18.73 -6.14 -4.53
N LEU A 572 -19.29 -7.35 -4.58
CA LEU A 572 -18.54 -8.61 -4.49
C LEU A 572 -17.52 -8.75 -5.62
N GLN A 573 -17.82 -8.24 -6.82
CA GLN A 573 -16.95 -8.39 -7.99
C GLN A 573 -15.55 -7.78 -7.82
N VAL A 574 -15.39 -6.83 -6.90
CA VAL A 574 -14.08 -6.24 -6.55
C VAL A 574 -13.16 -7.31 -5.93
N PHE A 575 -13.74 -8.21 -5.14
CA PHE A 575 -13.03 -9.25 -4.40
C PHE A 575 -13.03 -10.58 -5.17
N CYS A 576 -14.20 -10.98 -5.67
CA CYS A 576 -14.47 -12.26 -6.34
C CYS A 576 -15.13 -12.03 -7.70
N PRO A 577 -14.39 -11.52 -8.70
CA PRO A 577 -14.96 -11.15 -9.99
C PRO A 577 -15.65 -12.31 -10.72
N HIS A 578 -15.15 -13.54 -10.61
CA HIS A 578 -15.67 -14.68 -11.35
C HIS A 578 -16.96 -15.22 -10.73
N VAL A 579 -16.97 -15.39 -9.40
CA VAL A 579 -18.17 -15.77 -8.64
C VAL A 579 -19.26 -14.72 -8.80
N ALA A 580 -18.91 -13.43 -8.73
CA ALA A 580 -19.88 -12.35 -8.91
C ALA A 580 -20.48 -12.35 -10.32
N ALA A 581 -19.67 -12.61 -11.36
CA ALA A 581 -20.14 -12.69 -12.74
C ALA A 581 -21.11 -13.88 -12.98
N GLU A 582 -20.81 -15.04 -12.40
CA GLU A 582 -21.72 -16.20 -12.45
C GLU A 582 -23.05 -15.88 -11.74
N MET A 583 -22.98 -15.33 -10.53
CA MET A 583 -24.18 -14.93 -9.77
C MET A 583 -25.00 -13.91 -10.55
N TRP A 584 -24.34 -12.93 -11.14
CA TRP A 584 -24.97 -11.89 -11.94
C TRP A 584 -25.68 -12.46 -13.16
N SER A 585 -25.01 -13.33 -13.93
CA SER A 585 -25.60 -13.92 -15.12
C SER A 585 -26.83 -14.76 -14.83
N ALA A 586 -26.90 -15.36 -13.64
CA ALA A 586 -28.05 -16.15 -13.27
C ALA A 586 -29.21 -15.28 -12.76
N LEU A 587 -28.93 -14.24 -11.96
CA LEU A 587 -29.95 -13.36 -11.39
C LEU A 587 -30.48 -12.33 -12.39
N TYR A 588 -29.60 -11.86 -13.28
CA TYR A 588 -29.84 -10.74 -14.18
C TYR A 588 -29.41 -11.08 -15.62
N PRO A 589 -29.95 -12.15 -16.23
CA PRO A 589 -29.49 -12.65 -17.53
C PRO A 589 -29.71 -11.68 -18.71
N SER A 590 -30.66 -10.75 -18.58
CA SER A 590 -31.00 -9.75 -19.61
C SER A 590 -30.25 -8.43 -19.46
N GLU A 591 -29.49 -8.27 -18.37
CA GLU A 591 -28.73 -7.05 -18.10
C GLU A 591 -27.34 -7.12 -18.73
N SER A 592 -26.69 -5.96 -18.85
CA SER A 592 -25.29 -5.92 -19.27
C SER A 592 -24.40 -6.67 -18.28
N LEU A 593 -23.17 -6.99 -18.69
CA LEU A 593 -22.22 -7.70 -17.84
C LEU A 593 -21.99 -6.95 -16.52
N ILE A 594 -21.77 -7.70 -15.44
CA ILE A 594 -21.53 -7.14 -14.10
C ILE A 594 -20.40 -6.10 -14.08
N SER A 595 -19.39 -6.30 -14.91
CA SER A 595 -18.22 -5.45 -15.04
C SER A 595 -18.49 -4.11 -15.74
N ALA A 596 -19.65 -3.98 -16.39
CA ALA A 596 -20.15 -2.74 -16.97
C ALA A 596 -21.16 -2.02 -16.06
N GLN A 597 -21.50 -2.61 -14.90
CA GLN A 597 -22.43 -2.02 -13.96
C GLN A 597 -21.74 -0.94 -13.12
N PRO A 598 -22.41 0.19 -12.82
CA PRO A 598 -21.83 1.21 -11.96
C PRO A 598 -21.75 0.73 -10.51
N TRP A 599 -20.81 1.30 -9.75
CA TRP A 599 -20.73 1.12 -8.31
C TRP A 599 -22.02 1.62 -7.64
N PRO A 600 -22.57 0.90 -6.65
CA PRO A 600 -23.80 1.32 -5.97
C PRO A 600 -23.62 2.66 -5.24
N LEU A 601 -24.63 3.52 -5.32
CA LEU A 601 -24.59 4.85 -4.70
C LEU A 601 -25.39 4.88 -3.41
N VAL A 602 -24.87 5.63 -2.43
CA VAL A 602 -25.61 6.02 -1.24
C VAL A 602 -26.70 7.02 -1.64
N ASP A 603 -27.91 6.88 -1.07
CA ASP A 603 -29.03 7.78 -1.33
C ASP A 603 -28.67 9.24 -0.96
N SER A 604 -29.24 10.20 -1.68
CA SER A 604 -29.01 11.62 -1.41
C SER A 604 -29.54 12.06 -0.05
N ASP A 605 -30.57 11.40 0.47
CA ASP A 605 -31.20 11.68 1.76
C ASP A 605 -30.71 10.77 2.90
N ALA A 606 -29.72 9.92 2.62
CA ALA A 606 -29.12 9.06 3.64
C ALA A 606 -28.40 9.90 4.70
N GLN A 607 -28.23 9.30 5.88
CA GLN A 607 -27.40 9.88 6.91
C GLN A 607 -25.91 9.61 6.63
N ILE A 608 -25.06 10.62 6.77
CA ILE A 608 -23.59 10.53 6.64
C ILE A 608 -22.87 11.04 7.89
N GLU A 609 -21.57 10.84 7.98
CA GLU A 609 -20.78 11.27 9.13
C GLU A 609 -20.30 12.72 8.96
N PHE A 610 -20.45 13.55 10.00
CA PHE A 610 -19.78 14.84 10.13
C PHE A 610 -18.64 14.71 11.13
N LEU A 611 -17.39 14.76 10.66
CA LEU A 611 -16.21 14.53 11.48
C LEU A 611 -15.59 15.87 11.89
N LEU A 612 -15.21 15.98 13.15
CA LEU A 612 -14.31 17.02 13.63
C LEU A 612 -12.93 16.42 13.88
N MET A 613 -11.89 17.00 13.29
CA MET A 613 -10.50 16.62 13.48
C MET A 613 -9.73 17.80 14.06
N ILE A 614 -9.10 17.61 15.22
CA ILE A 614 -8.36 18.65 15.95
C ILE A 614 -6.92 18.17 16.09
N ASP A 615 -5.96 18.81 15.42
CA ASP A 615 -4.55 18.36 15.37
C ASP A 615 -4.40 16.84 15.10
N SER A 616 -5.20 16.35 14.14
CA SER A 616 -5.29 14.94 13.74
C SER A 616 -5.93 13.98 14.77
N VAL A 617 -6.52 14.50 15.85
CA VAL A 617 -7.34 13.73 16.81
C VAL A 617 -8.82 13.85 16.45
N SER A 618 -9.56 12.74 16.43
CA SER A 618 -11.00 12.78 16.16
C SER A 618 -11.78 13.32 17.36
N GLY A 619 -12.42 14.47 17.18
CA GLY A 619 -13.30 15.12 18.15
C GLY A 619 -14.74 14.59 18.18
N GLY A 620 -15.07 13.66 17.27
CA GLY A 620 -16.40 13.05 17.16
C GLY A 620 -16.81 12.80 15.71
N ARG A 621 -17.82 11.95 15.54
CA ARG A 621 -18.41 11.55 14.25
C ARG A 621 -19.95 11.42 14.28
N PRO A 622 -20.67 12.47 14.67
CA PRO A 622 -22.14 12.52 14.60
C PRO A 622 -22.68 12.14 13.21
N SER A 623 -23.84 11.49 13.21
CA SER A 623 -24.60 11.17 12.00
C SER A 623 -25.53 12.34 11.67
N VAL A 624 -25.50 12.81 10.43
CA VAL A 624 -26.26 13.98 9.96
C VAL A 624 -26.86 13.75 8.58
N ASP A 625 -27.90 14.52 8.22
CA ASP A 625 -28.52 14.47 6.90
C ASP A 625 -27.56 14.97 5.81
N ARG A 626 -27.31 14.11 4.83
CA ARG A 626 -26.42 14.39 3.70
C ARG A 626 -26.82 15.61 2.90
N ARG A 627 -28.12 15.82 2.65
CA ARG A 627 -28.64 16.93 1.82
C ARG A 627 -28.27 18.29 2.41
N ILE A 628 -28.13 18.34 3.72
CA ILE A 628 -27.81 19.56 4.45
C ILE A 628 -26.29 19.72 4.49
N ILE A 629 -25.57 18.73 4.99
CA ILE A 629 -24.14 18.90 5.34
C ILE A 629 -23.23 19.02 4.11
N GLU A 630 -23.57 18.38 2.97
CA GLU A 630 -22.72 18.40 1.77
C GLU A 630 -22.77 19.74 1.03
N GLU A 631 -23.87 20.48 1.13
CA GLU A 631 -24.06 21.76 0.43
C GLU A 631 -23.56 22.97 1.25
N MET A 632 -23.42 22.83 2.57
CA MET A 632 -23.00 23.92 3.46
C MET A 632 -21.58 24.43 3.19
N GLY A 633 -21.39 25.75 3.28
CA GLY A 633 -20.07 26.39 3.16
C GLY A 633 -19.16 26.13 4.37
N GLY A 634 -17.87 26.43 4.24
CA GLY A 634 -16.87 26.19 5.30
C GLY A 634 -17.21 26.88 6.64
N ASP A 635 -17.57 28.17 6.57
CA ASP A 635 -17.90 28.96 7.77
C ASP A 635 -19.26 28.61 8.37
N GLU A 636 -20.18 28.09 7.54
CA GLU A 636 -21.46 27.58 8.00
C GLU A 636 -21.28 26.24 8.75
N LEU A 637 -20.44 25.35 8.22
CA LEU A 637 -20.07 24.09 8.89
C LEU A 637 -19.38 24.35 10.23
N TRP A 638 -18.49 25.35 10.30
CA TRP A 638 -17.85 25.73 11.56
C TRP A 638 -18.87 26.19 12.60
N ARG A 639 -19.77 27.13 12.24
CA ARG A 639 -20.84 27.58 13.13
C ARG A 639 -21.74 26.44 13.57
N ARG A 640 -22.11 25.54 12.65
CA ARG A 640 -22.91 24.36 12.98
C ARG A 640 -22.19 23.46 13.99
N ALA A 641 -20.90 23.18 13.79
CA ALA A 641 -20.10 22.40 14.71
C ALA A 641 -20.09 23.03 16.12
N GLU A 642 -19.91 24.35 16.22
CA GLU A 642 -19.90 25.07 17.51
C GLU A 642 -21.24 25.05 18.25
N HIS A 643 -22.36 25.02 17.53
CA HIS A 643 -23.70 25.14 18.13
C HIS A 643 -24.45 23.82 18.28
N THR A 644 -24.10 22.81 17.49
CA THR A 644 -24.86 21.56 17.43
C THR A 644 -23.96 20.35 17.66
N GLU A 645 -23.56 19.63 16.62
CA GLU A 645 -23.06 18.26 16.79
C GLU A 645 -21.68 18.13 17.48
N HIS A 646 -20.88 19.21 17.48
CA HIS A 646 -19.56 19.26 18.13
C HIS A 646 -19.45 20.31 19.25
N SER A 647 -20.58 20.90 19.66
CA SER A 647 -20.63 22.00 20.63
C SER A 647 -19.97 21.66 21.96
N GLU A 648 -20.18 20.43 22.45
CA GLU A 648 -19.67 19.95 23.74
C GLU A 648 -18.14 19.99 23.83
N ILE A 649 -17.43 19.41 22.84
CA ILE A 649 -15.97 19.36 22.84
C ILE A 649 -15.37 20.75 22.59
N LEU A 650 -15.92 21.51 21.64
CA LEU A 650 -15.42 22.85 21.31
C LEU A 650 -15.60 23.83 22.48
N ARG A 651 -16.69 23.70 23.24
CA ARG A 651 -16.88 24.47 24.48
C ARG A 651 -15.85 24.11 25.54
N ILE A 652 -15.64 22.82 25.83
CA ILE A 652 -14.68 22.40 26.87
C ILE A 652 -13.25 22.82 26.51
N MET A 653 -12.87 22.73 25.23
CA MET A 653 -11.57 23.21 24.77
C MET A 653 -11.37 24.72 25.02
N LYS A 654 -12.40 25.53 24.75
CA LYS A 654 -12.36 26.97 25.05
C LYS A 654 -12.26 27.23 26.56
N GLU A 655 -12.97 26.46 27.38
CA GLU A 655 -12.91 26.54 28.84
C GLU A 655 -11.53 26.16 29.40
N GLU A 656 -10.83 25.22 28.77
CA GLU A 656 -9.44 24.85 29.10
C GLU A 656 -8.39 25.80 28.50
N GLY A 657 -8.82 26.92 27.88
CA GLY A 657 -7.94 27.95 27.34
C GLY A 657 -7.25 27.56 26.03
N MET A 658 -7.72 26.52 25.33
CA MET A 658 -7.16 26.12 24.04
C MET A 658 -7.62 27.08 22.93
N VAL A 659 -6.66 27.65 22.20
CA VAL A 659 -6.93 28.59 21.10
C VAL A 659 -6.93 27.82 19.77
N LEU A 660 -8.10 27.71 19.15
CA LEU A 660 -8.28 27.07 17.85
C LEU A 660 -7.84 28.02 16.72
N ARG A 661 -7.11 27.49 15.74
CA ARG A 661 -6.62 28.21 14.55
C ARG A 661 -7.06 27.47 13.30
N ASP A 662 -7.31 28.23 12.22
CA ASP A 662 -7.54 27.79 10.84
C ASP A 662 -8.44 26.56 10.68
N HIS A 663 -9.67 26.75 10.18
CA HIS A 663 -10.53 25.61 9.82
C HIS A 663 -10.44 25.27 8.34
N ARG A 664 -10.33 23.98 8.04
CA ARG A 664 -10.41 23.44 6.68
C ARG A 664 -11.52 22.42 6.60
N VAL A 665 -12.31 22.51 5.53
CA VAL A 665 -13.33 21.51 5.22
C VAL A 665 -12.85 20.60 4.10
N THR A 666 -13.04 19.30 4.29
CA THR A 666 -12.90 18.28 3.24
C THR A 666 -14.23 17.57 3.09
N LYS A 667 -14.78 17.51 1.88
CA LYS A 667 -16.03 16.83 1.57
C LYS A 667 -15.74 15.57 0.76
N ARG A 668 -16.19 14.42 1.24
CA ARG A 668 -16.15 13.14 0.51
C ARG A 668 -17.59 12.75 0.25
N ARG A 669 -18.10 13.17 -0.92
CA ARG A 669 -19.53 13.10 -1.27
C ARG A 669 -20.07 11.67 -1.13
N GLY A 670 -21.19 11.49 -0.46
CA GLY A 670 -21.81 10.22 -0.12
C GLY A 670 -21.19 9.50 1.08
N PHE A 671 -20.05 9.94 1.59
CA PHE A 671 -19.33 9.29 2.69
C PHE A 671 -19.37 10.10 3.97
N HIS A 672 -18.74 11.29 3.94
CA HIS A 672 -18.61 12.15 5.10
C HIS A 672 -18.17 13.57 4.75
N VAL A 673 -18.39 14.48 5.70
CA VAL A 673 -17.81 15.82 5.71
C VAL A 673 -16.86 15.91 6.89
N THR A 674 -15.63 16.37 6.67
CA THR A 674 -14.62 16.52 7.72
C THR A 674 -14.28 17.99 7.89
N LEU A 675 -14.47 18.51 9.10
CA LEU A 675 -14.00 19.79 9.57
C LEU A 675 -12.70 19.58 10.34
N SER A 676 -11.60 20.18 9.89
CA SER A 676 -10.30 20.08 10.54
C SER A 676 -9.87 21.44 11.08
N CYS A 677 -9.34 21.49 12.30
CA CYS A 677 -8.72 22.69 12.87
C CYS A 677 -7.42 22.37 13.61
N GLY A 678 -6.56 23.37 13.74
CA GLY A 678 -5.35 23.31 14.56
C GLY A 678 -5.56 23.94 15.93
N VAL A 679 -4.67 23.63 16.87
CA VAL A 679 -4.59 24.31 18.17
C VAL A 679 -3.23 24.99 18.30
N GLU A 680 -3.23 26.22 18.81
CA GLU A 680 -1.99 26.95 19.08
C GLU A 680 -1.12 26.24 20.14
N GLY A 681 0.19 26.27 19.97
CA GLY A 681 1.16 25.64 20.89
C GLY A 681 1.73 24.30 20.41
N ASP A 682 2.27 23.52 21.35
CA ASP A 682 2.88 22.22 21.07
C ASP A 682 1.83 21.17 20.72
N LYS A 683 1.97 20.54 19.53
CA LYS A 683 0.99 19.57 19.02
C LYS A 683 0.89 18.33 19.89
N GLU A 684 1.99 17.82 20.45
CA GLU A 684 1.96 16.58 21.22
C GLU A 684 1.29 16.79 22.58
N GLU A 685 1.56 17.93 23.22
CA GLU A 685 0.86 18.33 24.43
C GLU A 685 -0.64 18.56 24.18
N ASN A 686 -0.98 19.25 23.09
CA ASN A 686 -2.36 19.50 22.69
C ASN A 686 -3.12 18.18 22.46
N ARG A 687 -2.52 17.21 21.76
CA ARG A 687 -3.11 15.87 21.55
C ARG A 687 -3.44 15.17 22.87
N LYS A 688 -2.56 15.23 23.86
CA LYS A 688 -2.78 14.65 25.19
C LYS A 688 -3.93 15.34 25.94
N LYS A 689 -4.01 16.68 25.88
CA LYS A 689 -5.11 17.45 26.47
C LYS A 689 -6.46 17.10 25.84
N ILE A 690 -6.52 17.09 24.50
CA ILE A 690 -7.73 16.72 23.74
C ILE A 690 -8.17 15.29 24.10
N GLY A 691 -7.22 14.35 24.21
CA GLY A 691 -7.51 12.98 24.65
C GLY A 691 -8.21 12.92 26.01
N LYS A 692 -7.71 13.69 27.00
CA LYS A 692 -8.34 13.77 28.34
C LYS A 692 -9.75 14.37 28.29
N ILE A 693 -9.96 15.42 27.47
CA ILE A 693 -11.28 16.02 27.26
C ILE A 693 -12.26 14.97 26.70
N LEU A 694 -11.83 14.23 25.68
CA LEU A 694 -12.64 13.18 25.06
C LEU A 694 -13.00 12.06 26.04
N ASP A 695 -12.04 11.61 26.85
CA ASP A 695 -12.27 10.58 27.88
C ASP A 695 -13.31 11.06 28.91
N ARG A 696 -13.23 12.33 29.32
CA ARG A 696 -14.22 12.94 30.22
C ARG A 696 -15.62 12.96 29.59
N ILE A 697 -15.75 13.43 28.35
CA ILE A 697 -17.03 13.45 27.62
C ILE A 697 -17.61 12.03 27.52
N GLN A 698 -16.79 11.04 27.15
CA GLN A 698 -17.25 9.64 27.06
C GLN A 698 -17.70 9.09 28.42
N ALA A 699 -16.97 9.39 29.50
CA ALA A 699 -17.34 8.96 30.85
C ALA A 699 -18.68 9.55 31.30
N GLU A 700 -18.93 10.83 31.00
CA GLU A 700 -20.20 11.50 31.31
C GLU A 700 -21.38 10.90 30.51
N ARG A 701 -21.19 10.65 29.19
CA ARG A 701 -22.20 9.97 28.35
C ARG A 701 -22.54 8.57 28.87
N ARG A 702 -21.52 7.76 29.22
CA ARG A 702 -21.74 6.41 29.80
C ARG A 702 -22.54 6.45 31.11
N LYS A 703 -22.34 7.47 31.95
CA LYS A 703 -23.15 7.67 33.17
C LYS A 703 -24.61 8.00 32.84
N LEU A 704 -24.84 8.84 31.82
CA LEU A 704 -26.18 9.24 31.39
C LEU A 704 -26.96 8.06 30.79
N ASP A 705 -26.31 7.23 29.96
CA ASP A 705 -26.93 6.06 29.33
C ASP A 705 -27.31 4.99 30.35
N LYS A 706 -26.47 4.73 31.36
CA LYS A 706 -26.82 3.85 32.49
C LYS A 706 -28.07 4.36 33.23
N LYS A 707 -28.21 5.67 33.40
CA LYS A 707 -29.37 6.30 34.05
C LYS A 707 -30.65 6.21 33.20
N LYS A 708 -30.54 6.30 31.86
CA LYS A 708 -31.66 6.12 30.91
C LYS A 708 -32.09 4.65 30.79
N GLY A 709 -31.14 3.71 30.70
CA GLY A 709 -31.39 2.27 30.67
C GLY A 709 -32.11 1.77 31.92
N GLY A 710 -31.69 2.23 33.10
CA GLY A 710 -32.38 1.92 34.37
C GLY A 710 -33.81 2.47 34.46
N LYS A 711 -34.09 3.63 33.85
CA LYS A 711 -35.46 4.17 33.74
C LYS A 711 -36.32 3.40 32.74
N LYS A 712 -35.75 2.90 31.63
CA LYS A 712 -36.47 2.10 30.63
C LYS A 712 -36.85 0.71 31.19
N GLN A 713 -35.92 0.05 31.90
CA GLN A 713 -36.22 -1.21 32.62
C GLN A 713 -37.28 -1.03 33.72
N LYS A 714 -37.28 0.10 34.44
CA LYS A 714 -38.35 0.38 35.42
C LYS A 714 -39.71 0.63 34.76
N LYS A 715 -39.75 1.19 33.55
CA LYS A 715 -40.99 1.39 32.76
C LYS A 715 -41.52 0.10 32.14
N GLU A 716 -40.63 -0.80 31.72
CA GLU A 716 -40.98 -2.14 31.19
C GLU A 716 -41.38 -3.13 32.30
N LYS A 717 -40.93 -2.94 33.54
CA LYS A 717 -41.43 -3.70 34.71
C LYS A 717 -42.75 -3.17 35.29
N ALA A 718 -43.17 -1.97 34.89
CA ALA A 718 -44.40 -1.32 35.34
C ALA A 718 -45.53 -1.35 34.30
N LYS A 719 -45.25 -1.92 33.11
CA LYS A 719 -46.22 -2.34 32.09
C LYS A 719 -46.27 -3.86 32.10
#